data_AF-M7SEL4-F1
#
_entry.id   AF-M7SEL4-F1
#
_cell.length_a   1.000
_cell.length_b   1.000
_cell.length_c   1.000
_cell.angle_alpha   90.00
_cell.angle_beta   90.00
_cell.angle_gamma   90.00
#
_symmetry.space_group_name_H-M   'P 1'
#
loop_
_entity.id
_entity.type
_entity.pdbx_description
1 polymer ?
#
loop_
_entity_poly.entity_id
_entity_poly.type
_entity_poly.pdbx_seq_one_letter_code
_entity_poly.pdbx_strand_id
1 'polypeptide(L)'
;MRILEVTDPAMRDSEKWMAILDRDTYFPRYRSWHAGAFDENGFSIPDCDMQVFDTIVHMHTESEEHWKHFAPKICSLVGNHGTIIARNTDSALPSLKAAGFIVTTVLSDILLAVRTVRQPSLWDRKVVIITRNPSPVIERFASTLIDYLRDNMGATNISAVSFTELDTMDIGKRNIWISLVELEQELLASITPQDMTILHKLTDVATDLVWLTGANMLGSPNPGLTLVNGLSRSLMLEQPALRFTVVDVESFDIVASQTEGICHDVAKVLHGDGVRDDTEFIRSSGLLNISRFGPDVTINSLFQRRLGIQEPTRLSALGAASLSRLSVGPAGGPDSLYFQQLCKPSSRLPPGFVDVRVKAVSLNAEDVYTIDGRQETQSGTLATDFTGIITAADPSSSSGLKVGDRVVVSAPNSFSTTERVPVWSAQKILPDEDFARMATLPLPYCAALYALRDRANLRTGETVLIQSGAGAFGIAAISIAQRIGATVYTSAGSPKRRGYLSEKVGIPSTHVFDSHDSGFINKIKELTNGQGVDVVLNCLGGDLASASWECVADFGRFVEGAGAQVGVVRGDVSNASDVDRAVQTCIDTGSAIGGVIQAAMGLREQLFEIMPAENWHRSIRPKYVGTWNLHNSLEGKDDGLDFFLLTSSVAGAPMSEEEFLQITDLALSKTGEEAFNGPLVPAASHIVTGLETTRIRELAARGFEVPHTVLDGQRPAVLQASMEAADARRRKTGGKADLASAMASAPWLKFVPLKAIDLFTAEFDAPSLSTSESHLQSTGSIA
;
A
#
# COMPACT_ATOMS: atom_id res chain seq x y z
N MET A 1 12.64 29.01 13.18
CA MET A 1 13.99 28.45 13.08
C MET A 1 14.84 29.32 12.17
N ARG A 2 15.91 29.92 12.71
CA ARG A 2 16.95 30.67 12.01
C ARG A 2 18.13 29.73 11.77
N ILE A 3 18.47 29.49 10.51
CA ILE A 3 19.58 28.60 10.14
C ILE A 3 20.75 29.44 9.65
N LEU A 4 21.96 29.10 10.11
CA LEU A 4 23.21 29.63 9.59
C LEU A 4 23.98 28.52 8.91
N GLU A 5 24.19 28.65 7.61
CA GLU A 5 25.01 27.75 6.83
C GLU A 5 26.42 28.32 6.67
N VAL A 6 27.41 27.52 7.06
CA VAL A 6 28.83 27.80 6.98
C VAL A 6 29.46 26.75 6.06
N THR A 7 29.30 27.00 4.76
CA THR A 7 29.75 26.14 3.66
C THR A 7 30.47 26.97 2.60
N ASP A 8 31.24 26.28 1.74
CA ASP A 8 31.93 26.89 0.61
C ASP A 8 30.91 27.64 -0.27
N PRO A 9 31.14 28.90 -0.67
CA PRO A 9 30.27 29.63 -1.60
C PRO A 9 29.85 28.84 -2.84
N ALA A 10 30.70 27.94 -3.34
CA ALA A 10 30.40 27.09 -4.50
C ALA A 10 29.45 25.92 -4.20
N MET A 11 29.26 25.55 -2.93
CA MET A 11 28.34 24.50 -2.46
C MET A 11 27.11 25.06 -1.73
N ARG A 12 26.91 26.38 -1.73
CA ARG A 12 25.73 27.03 -1.13
C ARG A 12 24.48 26.72 -1.94
N ASP A 13 23.73 25.71 -1.53
CA ASP A 13 22.37 25.45 -2.03
C ASP A 13 21.29 26.20 -1.22
N SER A 14 21.68 27.05 -0.28
CA SER A 14 20.78 27.76 0.63
C SER A 14 19.73 28.62 -0.05
N GLU A 15 20.05 29.30 -1.15
CA GLU A 15 19.06 30.05 -1.93
C GLU A 15 18.03 29.12 -2.57
N LYS A 16 18.42 27.90 -2.96
CA LYS A 16 17.50 26.90 -3.49
C LYS A 16 16.59 26.35 -2.41
N TRP A 17 17.13 26.04 -1.22
CA TRP A 17 16.34 25.60 -0.08
C TRP A 17 15.42 26.71 0.45
N MET A 18 15.87 27.96 0.46
CA MET A 18 15.05 29.12 0.78
C MET A 18 13.87 29.27 -0.18
N ALA A 19 14.07 29.12 -1.49
CA ALA A 19 12.97 29.14 -2.46
C ALA A 19 11.98 27.98 -2.26
N ILE A 20 12.47 26.80 -1.80
CA ILE A 20 11.65 25.64 -1.44
C ILE A 20 10.93 25.80 -0.10
N LEU A 21 11.41 26.68 0.78
CA LEU A 21 10.92 26.87 2.16
C LEU A 21 10.33 28.27 2.41
N ASP A 22 10.22 29.11 1.37
CA ASP A 22 9.69 30.46 1.47
C ASP A 22 8.19 30.45 1.80
N ARG A 23 7.64 31.64 2.07
CA ARG A 23 6.33 31.95 2.68
C ARG A 23 5.09 31.22 2.14
N ASP A 24 5.19 30.47 1.04
CA ASP A 24 4.09 29.74 0.41
C ASP A 24 4.19 28.21 0.53
N THR A 25 5.12 27.69 1.35
CA THR A 25 5.25 26.24 1.61
C THR A 25 4.69 25.84 2.99
N TYR A 26 4.23 24.59 3.11
CA TYR A 26 3.65 24.02 4.34
C TYR A 26 4.61 23.95 5.55
N PHE A 27 5.83 24.50 5.44
CA PHE A 27 6.83 24.56 6.51
C PHE A 27 7.06 25.99 7.03
N PRO A 28 6.08 26.62 7.73
CA PRO A 28 6.24 27.96 8.32
C PRO A 28 7.27 28.01 9.48
N ARG A 29 7.92 26.88 9.79
CA ARG A 29 8.86 26.75 10.91
C ARG A 29 10.24 27.36 10.61
N TYR A 30 10.61 27.59 9.35
CA TYR A 30 11.86 28.25 8.96
C TYR A 30 11.62 29.75 8.76
N ARG A 31 12.22 30.58 9.64
CA ARG A 31 11.98 32.03 9.65
C ARG A 31 13.01 32.81 8.84
N SER A 32 14.20 32.24 8.63
CA SER A 32 15.26 32.80 7.77
C SER A 32 16.45 31.85 7.66
N TRP A 33 17.10 31.85 6.49
CA TRP A 33 18.37 31.19 6.24
C TRP A 33 19.45 32.23 5.97
N HIS A 34 20.60 32.08 6.61
CA HIS A 34 21.73 32.99 6.51
C HIS A 34 22.98 32.22 6.10
N ALA A 35 23.81 32.83 5.25
CA ALA A 35 25.07 32.26 4.83
C ALA A 35 26.22 32.98 5.53
N GLY A 36 27.05 32.24 6.27
CA GLY A 36 28.29 32.74 6.84
C GLY A 36 29.48 32.45 5.93
N ALA A 37 30.48 33.32 5.96
CA ALA A 37 31.78 33.08 5.32
C ALA A 37 32.91 33.32 6.32
N PHE A 38 34.00 32.58 6.17
CA PHE A 38 35.26 32.91 6.82
C PHE A 38 36.05 33.80 5.87
N ASP A 39 36.50 34.95 6.37
CA ASP A 39 37.42 35.86 5.68
C ASP A 39 38.77 35.93 6.42
N GLU A 40 39.75 36.60 5.82
CA GLU A 40 41.11 36.75 6.37
C GLU A 40 41.16 37.44 7.76
N ASN A 41 40.06 38.09 8.20
CA ASN A 41 39.94 38.79 9.48
C ASN A 41 38.98 38.08 10.47
N GLY A 42 38.37 36.95 10.11
CA GLY A 42 37.54 36.10 10.96
C GLY A 42 36.23 35.62 10.31
N PHE A 43 35.28 35.16 11.13
CA PHE A 43 33.95 34.75 10.66
C PHE A 43 33.01 35.96 10.52
N SER A 44 32.43 36.16 9.33
CA SER A 44 31.46 37.23 9.02
C SER A 44 30.16 36.67 8.44
N ILE A 45 29.04 37.33 8.76
CA ILE A 45 27.70 37.04 8.23
C ILE A 45 27.20 38.32 7.54
N PRO A 46 27.01 38.32 6.22
CA PRO A 46 26.45 39.47 5.51
C PRO A 46 25.03 39.79 6.02
N ASP A 47 24.73 41.07 6.23
CA ASP A 47 23.39 41.59 6.54
C ASP A 47 22.71 41.06 7.83
N CYS A 48 23.44 40.89 8.93
CA CYS A 48 22.81 40.58 10.23
C CYS A 48 23.53 41.22 11.42
N ASP A 49 22.86 42.15 12.12
CA ASP A 49 23.29 42.66 13.43
C ASP A 49 23.09 41.57 14.50
N MET A 50 24.19 40.95 14.95
CA MET A 50 24.32 40.01 16.08
C MET A 50 23.01 39.31 16.51
N GLN A 51 22.60 38.28 15.76
CA GLN A 51 21.55 37.37 16.19
C GLN A 51 22.08 35.95 16.40
N VAL A 52 21.52 35.32 17.43
CA VAL A 52 21.74 33.94 17.81
C VAL A 52 20.89 33.02 16.90
N PHE A 53 21.42 31.92 16.40
CA PHE A 53 20.77 31.00 15.45
C PHE A 53 20.20 29.76 16.16
N ASP A 54 19.14 29.20 15.60
CA ASP A 54 18.52 27.97 16.11
C ASP A 54 19.25 26.73 15.59
N THR A 55 19.88 26.80 14.41
CA THR A 55 20.76 25.73 13.92
C THR A 55 21.91 26.28 13.09
N ILE A 56 23.10 25.70 13.28
CA ILE A 56 24.30 25.98 12.46
C ILE A 56 24.70 24.73 11.70
N VAL A 57 24.87 24.87 10.39
CA VAL A 57 25.38 23.80 9.52
C VAL A 57 26.79 24.16 9.08
N HIS A 58 27.80 23.47 9.59
CA HIS A 58 29.22 23.71 9.33
C HIS A 58 29.85 22.55 8.54
N MET A 59 29.68 22.57 7.21
CA MET A 59 30.16 21.51 6.31
C MET A 59 31.34 21.94 5.42
N HIS A 60 32.04 23.01 5.80
CA HIS A 60 33.18 23.53 5.05
C HIS A 60 34.33 22.50 4.88
N THR A 61 35.06 22.59 3.78
CA THR A 61 36.23 21.75 3.48
C THR A 61 37.36 21.95 4.50
N GLU A 62 37.58 23.18 4.95
CA GLU A 62 38.56 23.57 5.99
C GLU A 62 38.01 23.49 7.43
N SER A 63 36.99 22.65 7.67
CA SER A 63 36.31 22.60 8.96
C SER A 63 37.23 22.32 10.15
N GLU A 64 38.31 21.56 9.97
CA GLU A 64 39.23 21.25 11.06
C GLU A 64 39.97 22.50 11.57
N GLU A 65 40.43 23.38 10.67
CA GLU A 65 41.12 24.63 11.04
C GLU A 65 40.18 25.64 11.66
N HIS A 66 38.92 25.69 11.18
CA HIS A 66 37.90 26.57 11.73
C HIS A 66 37.55 26.21 13.18
N TRP A 67 37.41 24.91 13.50
CA TRP A 67 37.18 24.47 14.87
C TRP A 67 38.38 24.75 15.78
N LYS A 68 39.63 24.67 15.28
CA LYS A 68 40.82 25.00 16.07
C LYS A 68 40.88 26.49 16.46
N HIS A 69 40.46 27.40 15.58
CA HIS A 69 40.64 28.85 15.80
C HIS A 69 39.37 29.58 16.25
N PHE A 70 38.18 29.10 15.87
CA PHE A 70 36.93 29.84 16.02
C PHE A 70 35.83 29.09 16.77
N ALA A 71 36.12 27.93 17.39
CA ALA A 71 35.14 27.16 18.16
C ALA A 71 34.29 27.99 19.17
N PRO A 72 34.88 28.88 20.00
CA PRO A 72 34.08 29.67 20.94
C PRO A 72 33.08 30.59 20.24
N LYS A 73 33.47 31.15 19.09
CA LYS A 73 32.63 32.04 18.27
C LYS A 73 31.47 31.26 17.66
N ILE A 74 31.74 30.10 17.04
CA ILE A 74 30.71 29.23 16.47
C ILE A 74 29.71 28.79 17.55
N CYS A 75 30.18 28.35 18.72
CA CYS A 75 29.32 27.92 19.82
C CYS A 75 28.49 29.07 20.42
N SER A 76 28.99 30.32 20.38
CA SER A 76 28.27 31.51 20.88
C SER A 76 27.13 31.97 19.97
N LEU A 77 27.20 31.60 18.69
CA LEU A 77 26.18 31.95 17.69
C LEU A 77 24.94 31.05 17.78
N VAL A 78 24.94 30.01 18.63
CA VAL A 78 23.81 29.07 18.77
C VAL A 78 22.97 29.40 19.99
N GLY A 79 21.65 29.36 19.81
CA GLY A 79 20.65 29.61 20.84
C GLY A 79 20.74 28.62 21.98
N ASN A 80 20.10 28.97 23.10
CA ASN A 80 20.03 28.09 24.27
C ASN A 80 19.42 26.70 23.94
N HIS A 81 18.61 26.60 22.88
CA HIS A 81 18.00 25.37 22.37
C HIS A 81 18.51 24.97 20.98
N GLY A 82 19.66 25.49 20.55
CA GLY A 82 20.11 25.33 19.17
C GLY A 82 20.99 24.11 18.92
N THR A 83 21.03 23.71 17.65
CA THR A 83 21.74 22.52 17.16
C THR A 83 22.91 22.92 16.27
N ILE A 84 24.02 22.20 16.32
CA ILE A 84 25.15 22.31 15.39
C ILE A 84 25.28 21.00 14.63
N ILE A 85 25.33 21.09 13.31
CA ILE A 85 25.67 19.98 12.42
C ILE A 85 27.04 20.29 11.83
N ALA A 86 28.04 19.43 12.02
CA ALA A 86 29.40 19.67 11.56
C ALA A 86 30.05 18.40 11.02
N ARG A 87 31.17 18.50 10.28
CA ARG A 87 31.99 17.34 9.95
C ARG A 87 32.70 16.77 11.18
N ASN A 88 32.77 15.45 11.26
CA ASN A 88 33.55 14.74 12.26
C ASN A 88 35.04 14.97 12.01
N THR A 89 35.68 15.74 12.88
CA THR A 89 37.10 16.08 12.82
C THR A 89 37.69 16.01 14.22
N ASP A 90 39.00 15.77 14.32
CA ASP A 90 39.72 15.62 15.59
C ASP A 90 39.60 16.84 16.50
N SER A 91 39.32 18.03 15.93
CA SER A 91 39.14 19.29 16.65
C SER A 91 37.68 19.61 16.99
N ALA A 92 36.69 19.15 16.21
CA ALA A 92 35.27 19.49 16.41
C ALA A 92 34.65 18.80 17.63
N LEU A 93 34.84 17.47 17.75
CA LEU A 93 34.22 16.67 18.81
C LEU A 93 34.64 17.13 20.22
N PRO A 94 35.93 17.36 20.53
CA PRO A 94 36.34 17.87 21.84
C PRO A 94 35.83 19.28 22.10
N SER A 95 35.86 20.15 21.08
CA SER A 95 35.45 21.56 21.21
C SER A 95 33.96 21.71 21.51
N LEU A 96 33.12 20.91 20.86
CA LEU A 96 31.67 20.89 21.09
C LEU A 96 31.32 20.34 22.48
N LYS A 97 31.99 19.26 22.91
CA LYS A 97 31.84 18.73 24.28
C LYS A 97 32.28 19.73 25.34
N ALA A 98 33.42 20.40 25.14
CA ALA A 98 33.91 21.43 26.05
C ALA A 98 32.98 22.65 26.15
N ALA A 99 32.25 22.96 25.07
CA ALA A 99 31.23 24.00 25.03
C ALA A 99 29.87 23.59 25.64
N GLY A 100 29.77 22.38 26.19
CA GLY A 100 28.56 21.89 26.88
C GLY A 100 27.48 21.34 25.96
N PHE A 101 27.82 20.88 24.75
CA PHE A 101 26.89 20.20 23.86
C PHE A 101 26.93 18.68 24.05
N ILE A 102 25.78 18.02 23.91
CA ILE A 102 25.71 16.57 23.71
C ILE A 102 25.97 16.32 22.23
N VAL A 103 27.06 15.60 21.92
CA VAL A 103 27.52 15.36 20.55
C VAL A 103 27.36 13.89 20.19
N THR A 104 26.64 13.61 19.10
CA THR A 104 26.48 12.27 18.52
C THR A 104 27.07 12.23 17.13
N THR A 105 27.75 11.13 16.78
CA THR A 105 28.27 10.91 15.42
C THR A 105 27.20 10.20 14.60
N VAL A 106 26.89 10.74 13.42
CA VAL A 106 25.88 10.24 12.47
C VAL A 106 26.61 9.88 11.18
N LEU A 107 26.33 8.69 10.60
CA LEU A 107 26.91 8.23 9.33
C LEU A 107 28.46 8.30 9.27
N SER A 108 29.13 8.10 10.41
CA SER A 108 30.59 8.15 10.63
C SER A 108 31.28 9.51 10.43
N ASP A 109 30.82 10.35 9.51
CA ASP A 109 31.51 11.58 9.10
C ASP A 109 30.82 12.88 9.54
N ILE A 110 29.66 12.80 10.21
CA ILE A 110 28.87 13.96 10.63
C ILE A 110 28.72 13.96 12.16
N LEU A 111 28.89 15.12 12.78
CA LEU A 111 28.60 15.38 14.18
C LEU A 111 27.31 16.17 14.30
N LEU A 112 26.40 15.68 15.14
CA LEU A 112 25.20 16.38 15.58
C LEU A 112 25.38 16.77 17.05
N ALA A 113 25.42 18.07 17.32
CA ALA A 113 25.62 18.62 18.66
C ALA A 113 24.40 19.44 19.11
N VAL A 114 23.78 19.05 20.22
CA VAL A 114 22.59 19.70 20.76
C VAL A 114 22.91 20.29 22.13
N ARG A 115 22.54 21.55 22.35
CA ARG A 115 22.81 22.25 23.62
C ARG A 115 21.86 21.73 24.70
N THR A 116 22.40 21.41 25.88
CA THR A 116 21.63 20.80 26.97
C THR A 116 20.59 21.78 27.51
N VAL A 117 19.32 21.40 27.41
CA VAL A 117 18.24 22.08 28.14
C VAL A 117 18.39 21.73 29.62
N ARG A 118 18.26 22.71 30.52
CA ARG A 118 18.15 22.43 31.96
C ARG A 118 16.89 21.60 32.18
N GLN A 119 17.07 20.36 32.58
CA GLN A 119 15.99 19.43 32.86
C GLN A 119 15.12 19.97 34.02
N PRO A 120 13.80 20.17 33.85
CA PRO A 120 12.90 20.40 34.97
C PRO A 120 12.94 19.20 35.92
N SER A 121 13.00 19.47 37.22
CA SER A 121 13.09 18.44 38.25
C SER A 121 11.79 17.65 38.40
N LEU A 122 11.88 16.35 38.66
CA LEU A 122 10.77 15.46 39.01
C LEU A 122 10.38 15.52 40.50
N TRP A 123 10.89 16.51 41.23
CA TRP A 123 10.78 16.73 42.68
C TRP A 123 9.40 16.49 43.32
N ASP A 124 8.29 16.79 42.64
CA ASP A 124 6.92 16.68 43.17
C ASP A 124 6.11 15.48 42.63
N ARG A 125 6.68 14.67 41.73
CA ARG A 125 5.97 13.54 41.10
C ARG A 125 6.44 12.19 41.62
N LYS A 126 5.50 11.28 41.90
CA LYS A 126 5.81 9.88 42.21
C LYS A 126 6.07 9.10 40.92
N VAL A 127 7.23 8.46 40.81
CA VAL A 127 7.59 7.58 39.70
C VAL A 127 7.44 6.13 40.14
N VAL A 128 6.74 5.32 39.34
CA VAL A 128 6.51 3.90 39.62
C VAL A 128 7.00 3.07 38.45
N ILE A 129 7.97 2.19 38.70
CA ILE A 129 8.52 1.27 37.69
C ILE A 129 7.81 -0.09 37.82
N ILE A 130 7.24 -0.58 36.74
CA ILE A 130 6.48 -1.83 36.70
C ILE A 130 7.34 -2.92 36.05
N THR A 131 7.49 -4.06 36.73
CA THR A 131 8.22 -5.24 36.23
C THR A 131 7.32 -6.48 36.24
N ARG A 132 7.55 -7.46 35.37
CA ARG A 132 6.79 -8.72 35.32
C ARG A 132 7.77 -9.88 35.23
N ASN A 133 7.88 -10.68 36.29
CA ASN A 133 8.82 -11.81 36.39
C ASN A 133 10.25 -11.46 35.90
N PRO A 134 10.86 -10.37 36.40
CA PRO A 134 12.05 -9.79 35.79
C PRO A 134 13.24 -10.74 35.83
N SER A 135 13.97 -10.85 34.72
CA SER A 135 15.30 -11.45 34.73
C SER A 135 16.30 -10.60 35.54
N PRO A 136 17.47 -11.16 35.95
CA PRO A 136 18.51 -10.40 36.63
C PRO A 136 19.05 -9.21 35.82
N VAL A 137 18.86 -9.21 34.50
CA VAL A 137 19.20 -8.06 33.64
C VAL A 137 18.21 -6.92 33.89
N ILE A 138 16.91 -7.21 33.89
CA ILE A 138 15.84 -6.22 34.14
C ILE A 138 15.88 -5.70 35.57
N GLU A 139 16.16 -6.54 36.57
CA GLU A 139 16.32 -6.08 37.96
C GLU A 139 17.47 -5.07 38.12
N ARG A 140 18.61 -5.35 37.48
CA ARG A 140 19.77 -4.42 37.46
C ARG A 140 19.45 -3.15 36.68
N PHE A 141 18.78 -3.28 35.53
CA PHE A 141 18.36 -2.14 34.73
C PHE A 141 17.40 -1.24 35.51
N ALA A 142 16.36 -1.79 36.14
CA ALA A 142 15.40 -1.06 36.96
C ALA A 142 16.10 -0.33 38.12
N SER A 143 17.05 -0.99 38.80
CA SER A 143 17.83 -0.38 39.88
C SER A 143 18.68 0.79 39.35
N THR A 144 19.35 0.60 38.23
CA THR A 144 20.18 1.64 37.60
C THR A 144 19.32 2.83 37.12
N LEU A 145 18.13 2.56 36.58
CA LEU A 145 17.18 3.60 36.18
C LEU A 145 16.69 4.41 37.38
N ILE A 146 16.41 3.77 38.52
CA ILE A 146 16.05 4.47 39.76
C ILE A 146 17.16 5.41 40.19
N ASP A 147 18.40 4.94 40.23
CA ASP A 147 19.54 5.75 40.64
C ASP A 147 19.79 6.89 39.64
N TYR A 148 19.71 6.61 38.34
CA TYR A 148 19.85 7.63 37.29
C TYR A 148 18.79 8.74 37.41
N LEU A 149 17.53 8.39 37.66
CA LEU A 149 16.44 9.37 37.82
C LEU A 149 16.58 10.18 39.14
N ARG A 150 17.13 9.59 40.20
CA ARG A 150 17.45 10.34 41.43
C ARG A 150 18.55 11.37 41.17
N ASP A 151 19.65 10.92 40.57
CA ASP A 151 20.87 11.72 40.43
C ASP A 151 20.72 12.83 39.39
N ASN A 152 20.03 12.55 38.27
CA ASN A 152 19.96 13.47 37.13
C ASN A 152 18.65 14.27 37.07
N MET A 153 17.53 13.71 37.56
CA MET A 153 16.19 14.34 37.47
C MET A 153 15.68 14.85 38.82
N GLY A 154 16.40 14.62 39.92
CA GLY A 154 15.98 15.02 41.27
C GLY A 154 14.68 14.34 41.75
N ALA A 155 14.37 13.16 41.22
CA ALA A 155 13.18 12.40 41.61
C ALA A 155 13.35 11.82 43.02
N THR A 156 12.56 12.30 43.98
CA THR A 156 12.68 11.90 45.40
C THR A 156 11.77 10.71 45.76
N ASN A 157 10.70 10.48 44.99
CA ASN A 157 9.68 9.47 45.26
C ASN A 157 9.59 8.44 44.12
N ILE A 158 10.47 7.43 44.15
CA ILE A 158 10.54 6.37 43.14
C ILE A 158 10.38 5.00 43.81
N SER A 159 9.52 4.15 43.25
CA SER A 159 9.31 2.77 43.70
C SER A 159 9.25 1.80 42.51
N ALA A 160 9.79 0.60 42.66
CA ALA A 160 9.55 -0.51 41.74
C ALA A 160 8.45 -1.43 42.31
N VAL A 161 7.52 -1.88 41.45
CA VAL A 161 6.41 -2.77 41.81
C VAL A 161 6.30 -3.91 40.79
N SER A 162 5.80 -5.05 41.23
CA SER A 162 5.45 -6.15 40.31
C SER A 162 4.12 -5.84 39.61
N PHE A 163 3.98 -6.29 38.36
CA PHE A 163 2.75 -6.15 37.57
C PHE A 163 1.53 -6.73 38.32
N THR A 164 1.69 -7.84 39.05
CA THR A 164 0.62 -8.45 39.84
C THR A 164 0.21 -7.65 41.07
N GLU A 165 1.08 -6.80 41.62
CA GLU A 165 0.77 -5.97 42.80
C GLU A 165 -0.18 -4.82 42.44
N LEU A 166 -0.22 -4.41 41.17
CA LEU A 166 -1.11 -3.37 40.65
C LEU A 166 -2.59 -3.72 40.84
N ASP A 167 -2.94 -5.02 40.89
CA ASP A 167 -4.31 -5.48 41.13
C ASP A 167 -4.87 -4.97 42.47
N THR A 168 -4.02 -4.89 43.50
CA THR A 168 -4.42 -4.47 44.85
C THR A 168 -4.02 -3.03 45.19
N MET A 169 -3.12 -2.43 44.43
CA MET A 169 -2.62 -1.07 44.65
C MET A 169 -3.57 0.01 44.12
N ASP A 170 -3.61 1.17 44.77
CA ASP A 170 -4.33 2.34 44.24
C ASP A 170 -3.47 3.08 43.19
N ILE A 171 -4.06 3.31 42.01
CA ILE A 171 -3.37 3.90 40.86
C ILE A 171 -3.51 5.43 40.96
N GLY A 172 -2.42 6.11 41.30
CA GLY A 172 -2.41 7.56 41.43
C GLY A 172 -2.43 8.29 40.07
N LYS A 173 -3.41 9.16 39.87
CA LYS A 173 -3.57 9.97 38.63
C LYS A 173 -2.40 10.90 38.30
N ARG A 174 -1.56 11.29 39.26
CA ARG A 174 -0.41 12.20 39.05
C ARG A 174 0.93 11.46 38.96
N ASN A 175 0.92 10.14 39.11
CA ASN A 175 2.13 9.32 39.07
C ASN A 175 2.62 9.19 37.62
N ILE A 176 3.93 9.02 37.46
CA ILE A 176 4.56 8.61 36.20
C ILE A 176 4.75 7.10 36.28
N TRP A 177 4.19 6.37 35.32
CA TRP A 177 4.30 4.92 35.25
C TRP A 177 5.31 4.54 34.18
N ILE A 178 6.33 3.77 34.53
CA ILE A 178 7.34 3.26 33.59
C ILE A 178 7.21 1.74 33.55
N SER A 179 6.70 1.21 32.45
CA SER A 179 6.49 -0.21 32.23
C SER A 179 7.69 -0.85 31.57
N LEU A 180 8.26 -1.88 32.21
CA LEU A 180 9.34 -2.73 31.69
C LEU A 180 8.83 -4.13 31.30
N VAL A 181 7.50 -4.31 31.26
CA VAL A 181 6.86 -5.64 31.20
C VAL A 181 7.03 -6.37 29.86
N GLU A 182 7.27 -5.64 28.76
CA GLU A 182 7.52 -6.19 27.41
C GLU A 182 8.95 -5.90 26.90
N LEU A 183 9.90 -5.65 27.80
CA LEU A 183 11.31 -5.57 27.41
C LEU A 183 11.91 -6.91 26.98
N GLU A 184 11.44 -8.01 27.57
CA GLU A 184 11.99 -9.36 27.33
C GLU A 184 10.95 -10.41 26.90
N GLN A 185 9.70 -10.29 27.36
CA GLN A 185 8.66 -11.30 27.16
C GLN A 185 7.36 -10.63 26.73
N GLU A 186 6.61 -11.29 25.85
CA GLU A 186 5.30 -10.81 25.44
C GLU A 186 4.28 -10.83 26.60
N LEU A 187 3.49 -9.76 26.69
CA LEU A 187 2.33 -9.66 27.55
C LEU A 187 1.07 -9.61 26.69
N LEU A 188 1.04 -8.72 25.70
CA LEU A 188 -0.14 -8.45 24.88
C LEU A 188 -0.49 -9.61 23.94
N ALA A 189 0.51 -10.30 23.40
CA ALA A 189 0.28 -11.45 22.51
C ALA A 189 -0.33 -12.65 23.27
N SER A 190 -0.02 -12.79 24.57
CA SER A 190 -0.42 -13.92 25.41
C SER A 190 -1.28 -13.51 26.62
N ILE A 191 -2.00 -12.38 26.53
CA ILE A 191 -2.65 -11.76 27.68
C ILE A 191 -3.69 -12.68 28.32
N THR A 192 -3.64 -12.85 29.65
CA THR A 192 -4.64 -13.62 30.40
C THR A 192 -5.80 -12.73 30.85
N PRO A 193 -6.96 -13.29 31.24
CA PRO A 193 -8.06 -12.49 31.81
C PRO A 193 -7.65 -11.66 33.04
N GLN A 194 -6.74 -12.18 33.86
CA GLN A 194 -6.22 -11.47 35.03
C GLN A 194 -5.30 -10.32 34.61
N ASP A 195 -4.37 -10.56 33.68
CA ASP A 195 -3.49 -9.52 33.15
C ASP A 195 -4.27 -8.38 32.49
N MET A 196 -5.34 -8.73 31.76
CA MET A 196 -6.24 -7.76 31.12
C MET A 196 -6.93 -6.86 32.17
N THR A 197 -7.41 -7.45 33.27
CA THR A 197 -8.04 -6.70 34.37
C THR A 197 -7.07 -5.70 35.00
N ILE A 198 -5.81 -6.11 35.20
CA ILE A 198 -4.75 -5.23 35.72
C ILE A 198 -4.45 -4.11 34.73
N LEU A 199 -4.36 -4.43 33.44
CA LEU A 199 -4.04 -3.46 32.41
C LEU A 199 -5.14 -2.40 32.27
N HIS A 200 -6.42 -2.80 32.28
CA HIS A 200 -7.55 -1.85 32.32
C HIS A 200 -7.40 -0.88 33.48
N LYS A 201 -7.22 -1.40 34.70
CA LYS A 201 -7.09 -0.60 35.91
C LYS A 201 -5.95 0.42 35.83
N LEU A 202 -4.82 0.04 35.22
CA LEU A 202 -3.70 0.95 34.98
C LEU A 202 -4.07 2.02 33.96
N THR A 203 -4.59 1.64 32.80
CA THR A 203 -4.86 2.55 31.66
C THR A 203 -6.05 3.48 31.90
N ASP A 204 -7.01 3.09 32.73
CA ASP A 204 -8.20 3.90 33.06
C ASP A 204 -7.86 5.09 33.97
N VAL A 205 -6.76 5.00 34.73
CA VAL A 205 -6.41 5.98 35.77
C VAL A 205 -5.09 6.69 35.52
N ALA A 206 -4.13 6.05 34.87
CA ALA A 206 -2.83 6.65 34.56
C ALA A 206 -3.00 7.84 33.60
N THR A 207 -2.25 8.92 33.85
CA THR A 207 -2.15 10.07 32.94
C THR A 207 -0.84 10.09 32.18
N ASP A 208 0.24 9.58 32.76
CA ASP A 208 1.54 9.45 32.10
C ASP A 208 2.05 8.02 32.23
N LEU A 209 2.09 7.31 31.10
CA LEU A 209 2.58 5.93 30.99
C LEU A 209 3.68 5.87 29.93
N VAL A 210 4.88 5.45 30.32
CA VAL A 210 6.00 5.15 29.43
C VAL A 210 6.17 3.63 29.38
N TRP A 211 6.20 3.05 28.18
CA TRP A 211 6.29 1.61 27.98
C TRP A 211 7.52 1.27 27.15
N LEU A 212 8.44 0.52 27.75
CA LEU A 212 9.64 0.08 27.09
C LEU A 212 9.41 -1.29 26.46
N THR A 213 9.82 -1.43 25.20
CA THR A 213 9.76 -2.69 24.45
C THR A 213 11.12 -3.04 23.86
N GLY A 214 11.46 -4.33 23.83
CA GLY A 214 12.67 -4.86 23.18
C GLY A 214 12.40 -5.41 21.79
N ALA A 215 11.52 -4.73 21.03
CA ALA A 215 10.93 -5.26 19.81
C ALA A 215 11.88 -5.21 18.61
N ASN A 216 12.87 -4.33 18.57
CA ASN A 216 13.84 -4.19 17.48
C ASN A 216 13.21 -3.86 16.12
N MET A 217 12.27 -2.91 16.10
CA MET A 217 11.43 -2.64 14.93
C MET A 217 12.20 -2.22 13.68
N LEU A 218 13.35 -1.55 13.84
CA LEU A 218 14.21 -1.13 12.72
C LEU A 218 15.27 -2.17 12.33
N GLY A 219 15.48 -3.21 13.14
CA GLY A 219 16.44 -4.28 12.89
C GLY A 219 15.75 -5.57 12.50
N SER A 220 15.86 -6.59 13.36
CA SER A 220 15.16 -7.86 13.23
C SER A 220 14.01 -7.88 14.25
N PRO A 221 12.79 -7.46 13.86
CA PRO A 221 11.72 -7.26 14.81
C PRO A 221 11.28 -8.56 15.46
N ASN A 222 11.00 -8.53 16.77
CA ASN A 222 10.23 -9.54 17.47
C ASN A 222 8.74 -9.15 17.44
N PRO A 223 7.90 -9.79 16.61
CA PRO A 223 6.52 -9.37 16.42
C PRO A 223 5.68 -9.46 17.70
N GLY A 224 6.02 -10.37 18.62
CA GLY A 224 5.32 -10.54 19.90
C GLY A 224 5.35 -9.31 20.80
N LEU A 225 6.33 -8.42 20.61
CA LEU A 225 6.57 -7.22 21.42
C LEU A 225 6.11 -5.91 20.73
N THR A 226 5.48 -6.00 19.56
CA THR A 226 5.09 -4.83 18.73
C THR A 226 3.63 -4.40 18.89
N LEU A 227 2.80 -5.20 19.57
CA LEU A 227 1.36 -4.93 19.69
C LEU A 227 1.05 -3.65 20.47
N VAL A 228 1.96 -3.23 21.36
CA VAL A 228 1.78 -2.03 22.19
C VAL A 228 1.70 -0.74 21.35
N ASN A 229 2.36 -0.68 20.19
CA ASN A 229 2.30 0.50 19.31
C ASN A 229 0.85 0.76 18.88
N GLY A 230 0.16 -0.26 18.36
CA GLY A 230 -1.25 -0.13 17.98
C GLY A 230 -2.17 0.16 19.17
N LEU A 231 -1.92 -0.51 20.31
CA LEU A 231 -2.70 -0.31 21.53
C LEU A 231 -2.58 1.12 22.09
N SER A 232 -1.36 1.65 22.16
CA SER A 232 -1.10 2.99 22.71
C SER A 232 -1.85 4.07 21.93
N ARG A 233 -1.83 4.02 20.59
CA ARG A 233 -2.58 4.92 19.70
C ARG A 233 -4.08 4.84 19.96
N SER A 234 -4.64 3.63 20.03
CA SER A 234 -6.08 3.42 20.27
C SER A 234 -6.49 3.97 21.63
N LEU A 235 -5.71 3.68 22.67
CA LEU A 235 -5.99 4.12 24.03
C LEU A 235 -5.89 5.63 24.21
N MET A 236 -4.93 6.30 23.58
CA MET A 236 -4.84 7.76 23.63
C MET A 236 -6.03 8.45 22.93
N LEU A 237 -6.65 7.79 21.94
CA LEU A 237 -7.90 8.28 21.34
C LEU A 237 -9.12 8.00 22.22
N GLU A 238 -9.17 6.84 22.87
CA GLU A 238 -10.24 6.49 23.82
C GLU A 238 -10.18 7.35 25.09
N GLN A 239 -8.98 7.65 25.58
CA GLN A 239 -8.70 8.36 26.82
C GLN A 239 -7.73 9.55 26.57
N PRO A 240 -8.22 10.73 26.16
CA PRO A 240 -7.37 11.89 25.84
C PRO A 240 -6.50 12.43 26.98
N ALA A 241 -6.81 12.06 28.23
CA ALA A 241 -6.01 12.43 29.40
C ALA A 241 -4.80 11.50 29.63
N LEU A 242 -4.76 10.36 28.96
CA LEU A 242 -3.64 9.41 29.01
C LEU A 242 -2.61 9.79 27.95
N ARG A 243 -1.39 10.09 28.40
CA ARG A 243 -0.19 10.13 27.58
C ARG A 243 0.47 8.76 27.64
N PHE A 244 0.29 7.97 26.59
CA PHE A 244 0.91 6.65 26.46
C PHE A 244 2.10 6.73 25.50
N THR A 245 3.30 6.78 26.07
CA THR A 245 4.56 6.84 25.32
C THR A 245 5.22 5.47 25.19
N VAL A 246 5.56 5.05 23.98
CA VAL A 246 6.26 3.79 23.68
C VAL A 246 7.71 4.08 23.31
N VAL A 247 8.65 3.35 23.90
CA VAL A 247 10.09 3.43 23.60
C VAL A 247 10.61 2.03 23.26
N ASP A 248 10.93 1.80 21.98
CA ASP A 248 11.62 0.58 21.53
C ASP A 248 13.13 0.74 21.75
N VAL A 249 13.75 -0.13 22.55
CA VAL A 249 15.15 -0.03 22.98
C VAL A 249 16.12 -0.85 22.10
N GLU A 250 15.73 -1.17 20.88
CA GLU A 250 16.39 -2.11 19.96
C GLU A 250 16.19 -3.55 20.43
N SER A 251 17.09 -4.14 21.22
CA SER A 251 16.97 -5.53 21.65
C SER A 251 17.27 -5.70 23.13
N PHE A 252 16.71 -6.77 23.71
CA PHE A 252 16.98 -7.16 25.10
C PHE A 252 18.50 -7.31 25.38
N ASP A 253 19.26 -7.85 24.43
CA ASP A 253 20.70 -8.06 24.58
C ASP A 253 21.49 -6.75 24.78
N ILE A 254 21.00 -5.67 24.17
CA ILE A 254 21.65 -4.36 24.25
C ILE A 254 21.38 -3.69 25.60
N VAL A 255 20.26 -4.02 26.27
CA VAL A 255 19.88 -3.45 27.57
C VAL A 255 21.00 -3.61 28.60
N ALA A 256 21.68 -4.75 28.63
CA ALA A 256 22.78 -4.99 29.56
C ALA A 256 24.06 -4.19 29.26
N SER A 257 24.30 -3.88 27.98
CA SER A 257 25.54 -3.22 27.52
C SER A 257 25.43 -1.71 27.41
N GLN A 258 24.22 -1.18 27.22
CA GLN A 258 23.96 0.26 27.01
C GLN A 258 22.97 0.85 28.04
N THR A 259 22.93 0.29 29.25
CA THR A 259 22.04 0.72 30.35
C THR A 259 21.98 2.23 30.54
N GLU A 260 23.13 2.90 30.64
CA GLU A 260 23.19 4.36 30.88
C GLU A 260 22.57 5.15 29.72
N GLY A 261 22.82 4.73 28.48
CA GLY A 261 22.28 5.37 27.29
C GLY A 261 20.76 5.25 27.22
N ILE A 262 20.22 4.09 27.59
CA ILE A 262 18.77 3.87 27.67
C ILE A 262 18.15 4.66 28.83
N CYS A 263 18.79 4.73 30.00
CA CYS A 263 18.31 5.55 31.12
C CYS A 263 18.23 7.03 30.73
N HIS A 264 19.24 7.52 30.01
CA HIS A 264 19.25 8.88 29.48
C HIS A 264 18.12 9.13 28.47
N ASP A 265 17.82 8.16 27.61
CA ASP A 265 16.72 8.25 26.66
C ASP A 265 15.34 8.25 27.34
N VAL A 266 15.14 7.37 28.33
CA VAL A 266 13.93 7.38 29.17
C VAL A 266 13.77 8.73 29.86
N ALA A 267 14.84 9.26 30.44
CA ALA A 267 14.82 10.59 31.04
C ALA A 267 14.40 11.64 30.01
N LYS A 268 14.98 11.66 28.80
CA LYS A 268 14.59 12.58 27.72
C LYS A 268 13.11 12.49 27.37
N VAL A 269 12.58 11.29 27.22
CA VAL A 269 11.18 11.05 26.85
C VAL A 269 10.19 11.50 27.94
N LEU A 270 10.60 11.45 29.21
CA LEU A 270 9.82 12.00 30.33
C LEU A 270 9.72 13.54 30.29
N HIS A 271 10.49 14.22 29.44
CA HIS A 271 10.40 15.67 29.25
C HIS A 271 9.44 16.02 28.11
N GLY A 272 8.27 16.57 28.45
CA GLY A 272 7.47 17.34 27.52
C GLY A 272 8.03 18.76 27.36
N ASP A 273 9.10 18.93 26.60
CA ASP A 273 9.56 20.27 26.21
C ASP A 273 8.65 20.74 25.06
N GLY A 274 7.85 21.77 25.33
CA GLY A 274 6.70 22.13 24.50
C GLY A 274 6.99 22.34 23.01
N VAL A 275 5.91 22.12 22.22
CA VAL A 275 5.65 22.33 20.78
C VAL A 275 5.45 21.04 19.96
N ARG A 276 5.97 19.87 20.37
CA ARG A 276 5.64 18.57 19.75
C ARG A 276 5.60 17.47 20.81
N ASP A 277 4.44 16.88 21.03
CA ASP A 277 4.25 15.83 22.03
C ASP A 277 4.37 14.44 21.39
N ASP A 278 5.61 14.08 21.03
CA ASP A 278 5.91 12.75 20.49
C ASP A 278 5.72 11.67 21.56
N THR A 279 5.06 10.58 21.17
CA THR A 279 4.74 9.45 22.05
C THR A 279 5.25 8.11 21.52
N GLU A 280 5.94 8.09 20.38
CA GLU A 280 6.52 6.88 19.82
C GLU A 280 7.97 7.10 19.46
N PHE A 281 8.83 6.31 20.09
CA PHE A 281 10.27 6.41 19.92
C PHE A 281 10.88 5.05 19.63
N ILE A 282 11.81 5.01 18.69
CA ILE A 282 12.61 3.82 18.39
C ILE A 282 14.09 4.19 18.50
N ARG A 283 14.79 3.60 19.45
CA ARG A 283 16.24 3.71 19.53
C ARG A 283 16.85 2.94 18.35
N SER A 284 17.81 3.54 17.66
CA SER A 284 18.64 2.86 16.67
C SER A 284 20.01 3.52 16.63
N SER A 285 21.07 2.71 16.76
CA SER A 285 22.46 3.19 16.74
C SER A 285 22.75 4.27 17.79
N GLY A 286 22.10 4.17 18.96
CA GLY A 286 22.24 5.14 20.05
C GLY A 286 21.51 6.47 19.86
N LEU A 287 20.64 6.58 18.86
CA LEU A 287 19.78 7.73 18.60
C LEU A 287 18.31 7.37 18.81
N LEU A 288 17.53 8.28 19.38
CA LEU A 288 16.07 8.19 19.44
C LEU A 288 15.47 8.68 18.12
N ASN A 289 14.82 7.79 17.39
CA ASN A 289 14.07 8.09 16.17
C ASN A 289 12.59 8.24 16.51
N ILE A 290 11.88 9.06 15.74
CA ILE A 290 10.44 9.27 15.83
C ILE A 290 9.78 8.80 14.53
N SER A 291 8.57 8.26 14.63
CA SER A 291 7.79 7.85 13.45
C SER A 291 7.13 9.05 12.78
N ARG A 292 7.18 9.14 11.45
CA ARG A 292 6.50 10.17 10.64
C ARG A 292 6.04 9.60 9.31
N PHE A 293 4.89 10.06 8.83
CA PHE A 293 4.42 9.72 7.48
C PHE A 293 5.17 10.53 6.42
N GLY A 294 5.54 9.88 5.32
CA GLY A 294 6.20 10.52 4.19
C GLY A 294 5.90 9.81 2.87
N PRO A 295 5.97 10.51 1.72
CA PRO A 295 5.76 9.90 0.43
C PRO A 295 6.96 9.00 0.05
N ASP A 296 6.70 7.77 -0.37
CA ASP A 296 7.72 6.91 -0.96
C ASP A 296 7.94 7.27 -2.43
N VAL A 297 8.99 8.05 -2.70
CA VAL A 297 9.33 8.54 -4.05
C VAL A 297 9.56 7.39 -5.03
N THR A 298 10.11 6.28 -4.57
CA THR A 298 10.49 5.14 -5.43
C THR A 298 9.25 4.39 -5.90
N ILE A 299 8.39 3.99 -4.97
CA ILE A 299 7.13 3.30 -5.26
C ILE A 299 6.23 4.20 -6.11
N ASN A 300 6.13 5.48 -5.74
CA ASN A 300 5.36 6.47 -6.48
C ASN A 300 5.86 6.63 -7.92
N SER A 301 7.17 6.70 -8.14
CA SER A 301 7.76 6.81 -9.48
C SER A 301 7.48 5.55 -10.33
N LEU A 302 7.60 4.36 -9.73
CA LEU A 302 7.27 3.10 -10.41
C LEU A 302 5.79 3.06 -10.79
N PHE A 303 4.93 3.53 -9.89
CA PHE A 303 3.48 3.60 -10.11
C PHE A 303 3.11 4.59 -11.23
N GLN A 304 3.68 5.81 -11.23
CA GLN A 304 3.46 6.79 -12.30
C GLN A 304 3.88 6.26 -13.67
N ARG A 305 5.00 5.52 -13.74
CA ARG A 305 5.46 4.86 -14.96
C ARG A 305 4.48 3.77 -15.43
N ARG A 306 3.88 3.02 -14.50
CA ARG A 306 2.85 2.01 -14.83
C ARG A 306 1.53 2.64 -15.25
N LEU A 307 1.13 3.75 -14.63
CA LEU A 307 -0.09 4.47 -14.99
C LEU A 307 0.01 5.21 -16.33
N GLY A 308 1.20 5.37 -16.88
CA GLY A 308 1.39 6.02 -18.16
C GLY A 308 0.88 7.46 -18.13
N ILE A 309 1.20 8.22 -17.07
CA ILE A 309 1.03 9.68 -17.04
C ILE A 309 1.95 10.24 -18.14
N GLN A 310 1.45 10.20 -19.36
CA GLN A 310 2.05 10.66 -20.61
C GLN A 310 1.20 11.79 -21.19
N GLU A 311 1.77 12.47 -22.16
CA GLU A 311 1.13 13.54 -22.94
C GLU A 311 -0.31 13.21 -23.36
N PRO A 312 -1.17 14.24 -23.51
CA PRO A 312 -2.58 14.06 -23.89
C PRO A 312 -2.73 13.23 -25.16
N THR A 313 -3.61 12.23 -25.11
CA THR A 313 -3.99 11.38 -26.25
C THR A 313 -4.46 12.23 -27.43
N ARG A 314 -3.88 12.04 -28.61
CA ARG A 314 -4.28 12.73 -29.84
C ARG A 314 -5.02 11.78 -30.78
N LEU A 315 -6.19 12.21 -31.24
CA LEU A 315 -6.91 11.54 -32.33
C LEU A 315 -6.13 11.69 -33.64
N SER A 316 -5.74 10.57 -34.24
CA SER A 316 -5.09 10.50 -35.54
C SER A 316 -5.53 9.24 -36.27
N ALA A 317 -5.46 9.25 -37.60
CA ALA A 317 -5.68 8.04 -38.38
C ALA A 317 -4.54 7.05 -38.12
N LEU A 318 -4.86 5.79 -37.79
CA LEU A 318 -3.85 4.76 -37.51
C LEU A 318 -2.85 4.57 -38.67
N GLY A 319 -3.27 4.80 -39.92
CA GLY A 319 -2.40 4.76 -41.09
C GLY A 319 -1.37 5.90 -41.19
N ALA A 320 -1.57 6.99 -40.45
CA ALA A 320 -0.62 8.09 -40.33
C ALA A 320 0.32 7.91 -39.12
N ALA A 321 -0.01 7.00 -38.20
CA ALA A 321 0.86 6.64 -37.10
C ALA A 321 1.98 5.69 -37.59
N SER A 322 3.15 5.74 -36.95
CA SER A 322 4.22 4.76 -37.19
C SER A 322 3.88 3.42 -36.53
N LEU A 323 4.89 2.61 -36.17
CA LEU A 323 4.67 1.43 -35.36
C LEU A 323 3.88 1.81 -34.09
N SER A 324 2.65 1.32 -33.99
CA SER A 324 1.78 1.52 -32.84
C SER A 324 1.21 0.19 -32.35
N ARG A 325 0.94 0.12 -31.05
CA ARG A 325 0.41 -1.03 -30.30
C ARG A 325 -0.87 -0.61 -29.56
N LEU A 326 -1.86 -1.49 -29.42
CA LEU A 326 -2.99 -1.22 -28.54
C LEU A 326 -2.53 -1.29 -27.07
N SER A 327 -2.85 -0.25 -26.31
CA SER A 327 -2.56 -0.16 -24.89
C SER A 327 -3.86 0.16 -24.14
N VAL A 328 -3.94 -0.33 -22.91
CA VAL A 328 -5.07 -0.10 -22.00
C VAL A 328 -4.61 0.91 -20.94
N GLY A 329 -5.37 1.98 -20.74
CA GLY A 329 -5.16 2.93 -19.64
C GLY A 329 -5.51 2.31 -18.28
N PRO A 330 -5.68 3.12 -17.21
CA PRO A 330 -6.10 2.61 -15.90
C PRO A 330 -7.36 1.73 -16.04
N ALA A 331 -7.32 0.51 -15.48
CA ALA A 331 -8.37 -0.50 -15.65
C ALA A 331 -9.73 0.02 -15.17
N GLY A 332 -10.79 -0.16 -15.96
CA GLY A 332 -12.14 0.26 -15.58
C GLY A 332 -13.19 0.36 -16.71
N GLY A 333 -12.81 0.21 -17.98
CA GLY A 333 -13.76 0.14 -19.09
C GLY A 333 -13.11 0.29 -20.47
N PRO A 334 -13.85 -0.01 -21.57
CA PRO A 334 -13.33 0.06 -22.94
C PRO A 334 -12.89 1.46 -23.38
N ASP A 335 -13.30 2.50 -22.65
CA ASP A 335 -12.97 3.90 -22.92
C ASP A 335 -11.50 4.26 -22.61
N SER A 336 -10.75 3.37 -21.96
CA SER A 336 -9.32 3.55 -21.68
C SER A 336 -8.41 2.99 -22.78
N LEU A 337 -8.97 2.44 -23.87
CA LEU A 337 -8.20 1.90 -24.99
C LEU A 337 -7.60 3.00 -25.87
N TYR A 338 -6.29 2.93 -26.11
CA TYR A 338 -5.60 3.84 -27.05
C TYR A 338 -4.48 3.12 -27.80
N PHE A 339 -4.07 3.66 -28.95
CA PHE A 339 -2.89 3.18 -29.66
C PHE A 339 -1.66 3.96 -29.20
N GLN A 340 -0.75 3.28 -28.51
CA GLN A 340 0.54 3.83 -28.14
C GLN A 340 1.51 3.77 -29.32
N GLN A 341 2.02 4.92 -29.75
CA GLN A 341 3.06 4.99 -30.76
C GLN A 341 4.39 4.54 -30.15
N LEU A 342 4.98 3.51 -30.75
CA LEU A 342 6.29 2.97 -30.35
C LEU A 342 7.39 3.61 -31.20
N CYS A 343 8.53 3.89 -30.56
CA CYS A 343 9.75 4.19 -31.29
C CYS A 343 10.07 3.02 -32.20
N LYS A 344 10.31 3.30 -33.49
CA LYS A 344 10.65 2.28 -34.49
C LYS A 344 11.90 1.53 -33.99
N PRO A 345 11.83 0.23 -33.68
CA PRO A 345 12.99 -0.47 -33.17
C PRO A 345 14.05 -0.54 -34.27
N SER A 346 15.29 -0.18 -33.93
CA SER A 346 16.46 -0.46 -34.74
C SER A 346 16.91 -1.90 -34.43
N SER A 347 16.37 -2.91 -35.12
CA SER A 347 16.97 -4.24 -35.09
C SER A 347 16.84 -4.97 -36.43
N ARG A 348 17.96 -5.56 -36.85
CA ARG A 348 18.03 -6.57 -37.90
C ARG A 348 17.15 -7.76 -37.48
N LEU A 349 16.33 -8.27 -38.40
CA LEU A 349 15.43 -9.40 -38.17
C LEU A 349 16.21 -10.63 -37.69
N PRO A 350 15.90 -11.20 -36.49
CA PRO A 350 16.57 -12.40 -36.00
C PRO A 350 16.32 -13.62 -36.92
N PRO A 351 17.25 -14.58 -36.99
CA PRO A 351 17.03 -15.81 -37.75
C PRO A 351 15.76 -16.54 -37.30
N GLY A 352 14.96 -17.01 -38.24
CA GLY A 352 13.70 -17.73 -37.96
C GLY A 352 12.49 -16.86 -37.58
N PHE A 353 12.54 -15.54 -37.78
CA PHE A 353 11.42 -14.61 -37.55
C PHE A 353 10.96 -13.91 -38.84
N VAL A 354 9.72 -13.40 -38.81
CA VAL A 354 9.13 -12.55 -39.86
C VAL A 354 8.43 -11.34 -39.25
N ASP A 355 8.49 -10.20 -39.94
CA ASP A 355 7.71 -9.00 -39.60
C ASP A 355 6.47 -8.94 -40.49
N VAL A 356 5.30 -8.95 -39.86
CA VAL A 356 4.00 -8.99 -40.53
C VAL A 356 3.26 -7.69 -40.28
N ARG A 357 2.96 -6.96 -41.36
CA ARG A 357 2.07 -5.79 -41.29
C ARG A 357 0.64 -6.28 -41.15
N VAL A 358 0.05 -6.02 -39.99
CA VAL A 358 -1.25 -6.54 -39.59
C VAL A 358 -2.38 -5.92 -40.41
N LYS A 359 -3.38 -6.73 -40.75
CA LYS A 359 -4.57 -6.35 -41.54
C LYS A 359 -5.88 -6.61 -40.79
N ALA A 360 -5.96 -7.73 -40.06
CA ALA A 360 -7.07 -8.02 -39.18
C ALA A 360 -6.56 -8.79 -37.96
N VAL A 361 -7.17 -8.58 -36.80
CA VAL A 361 -6.89 -9.28 -35.55
C VAL A 361 -8.20 -9.91 -35.09
N SER A 362 -8.15 -11.16 -34.63
CA SER A 362 -9.31 -11.82 -34.03
C SER A 362 -9.37 -11.48 -32.55
N LEU A 363 -10.59 -11.26 -32.03
CA LEU A 363 -10.85 -11.05 -30.62
C LEU A 363 -11.54 -12.27 -30.04
N ASN A 364 -10.92 -12.84 -29.02
CA ASN A 364 -11.42 -13.97 -28.24
C ASN A 364 -11.90 -13.50 -26.86
N ALA A 365 -12.58 -14.39 -26.13
CA ALA A 365 -13.08 -14.06 -24.79
C ALA A 365 -11.95 -13.71 -23.82
N GLU A 366 -10.83 -14.45 -23.90
CA GLU A 366 -9.59 -14.19 -23.16
C GLU A 366 -9.06 -12.77 -23.41
N ASP A 367 -9.01 -12.35 -24.68
CA ASP A 367 -8.55 -11.01 -25.06
C ASP A 367 -9.40 -9.90 -24.40
N VAL A 368 -10.72 -10.10 -24.33
CA VAL A 368 -11.63 -9.18 -23.64
C VAL A 368 -11.40 -9.19 -22.13
N TYR A 369 -11.20 -10.37 -21.53
CA TYR A 369 -10.90 -10.47 -20.10
C TYR A 369 -9.56 -9.81 -19.74
N THR A 370 -8.56 -9.92 -20.62
CA THR A 370 -7.29 -9.21 -20.46
C THR A 370 -7.47 -7.70 -20.56
N ILE A 371 -8.24 -7.22 -21.54
CA ILE A 371 -8.56 -5.78 -21.68
C ILE A 371 -9.33 -5.25 -20.45
N ASP A 372 -10.26 -6.04 -19.91
CA ASP A 372 -11.04 -5.70 -18.72
C ASP A 372 -10.24 -5.86 -17.39
N GLY A 373 -8.99 -6.30 -17.45
CA GLY A 373 -8.14 -6.52 -16.27
C GLY A 373 -8.54 -7.72 -15.41
N ARG A 374 -9.34 -8.65 -15.96
CA ARG A 374 -9.77 -9.89 -15.29
C ARG A 374 -8.80 -11.06 -15.48
N GLN A 375 -7.85 -10.92 -16.40
CA GLN A 375 -6.87 -11.96 -16.73
C GLN A 375 -5.50 -11.34 -17.02
N GLU A 376 -4.47 -11.85 -16.34
CA GLU A 376 -3.08 -11.43 -16.55
C GLU A 376 -2.42 -12.28 -17.65
N THR A 377 -1.57 -11.64 -18.47
CA THR A 377 -0.76 -12.34 -19.47
C THR A 377 0.72 -12.06 -19.19
N GLN A 378 1.57 -13.09 -19.23
CA GLN A 378 2.99 -13.00 -18.83
C GLN A 378 3.80 -11.91 -19.54
N SER A 379 3.36 -11.46 -20.73
CA SER A 379 4.05 -10.44 -21.53
C SER A 379 3.14 -9.26 -21.94
N GLY A 380 1.98 -9.11 -21.29
CA GLY A 380 1.01 -8.07 -21.63
C GLY A 380 0.45 -8.17 -23.05
N THR A 381 0.43 -9.38 -23.63
CA THR A 381 -0.18 -9.67 -24.93
C THR A 381 -1.69 -9.55 -24.83
N LEU A 382 -2.32 -9.05 -25.90
CA LEU A 382 -3.74 -8.69 -25.94
C LEU A 382 -4.55 -9.50 -26.95
N ALA A 383 -3.87 -10.28 -27.80
CA ALA A 383 -4.51 -11.15 -28.78
C ALA A 383 -3.57 -12.28 -29.16
N THR A 384 -4.10 -13.29 -29.87
CA THR A 384 -3.34 -14.46 -30.32
C THR A 384 -3.37 -14.65 -31.84
N ASP A 385 -4.47 -14.31 -32.51
CA ASP A 385 -4.59 -14.56 -33.95
C ASP A 385 -4.72 -13.27 -34.74
N PHE A 386 -4.00 -13.21 -35.85
CA PHE A 386 -4.10 -12.10 -36.78
C PHE A 386 -3.72 -12.53 -38.20
N THR A 387 -4.09 -11.69 -39.17
CA THR A 387 -3.66 -11.84 -40.56
C THR A 387 -2.95 -10.59 -41.03
N GLY A 388 -2.08 -10.74 -42.02
CA GLY A 388 -1.30 -9.62 -42.54
C GLY A 388 -0.47 -9.94 -43.76
N ILE A 389 0.46 -9.04 -44.06
CA ILE A 389 1.38 -9.15 -45.18
C ILE A 389 2.81 -9.10 -44.66
N ILE A 390 3.64 -10.06 -45.05
CA ILE A 390 5.06 -10.08 -44.65
C ILE A 390 5.78 -8.86 -45.25
N THR A 391 6.48 -8.13 -44.40
CA THR A 391 7.28 -6.95 -44.75
C THR A 391 8.78 -7.17 -44.61
N ALA A 392 9.20 -8.06 -43.72
CA ALA A 392 10.56 -8.56 -43.63
C ALA A 392 10.55 -10.05 -43.31
N ALA A 393 11.45 -10.81 -43.94
CA ALA A 393 11.64 -12.23 -43.70
C ALA A 393 13.13 -12.55 -43.68
N ASP A 394 13.52 -13.50 -42.82
CA ASP A 394 14.90 -13.99 -42.76
C ASP A 394 15.23 -14.73 -44.08
N PRO A 395 16.21 -14.23 -44.87
CA PRO A 395 16.59 -14.86 -46.14
C PRO A 395 17.12 -16.29 -45.99
N SER A 396 17.58 -16.66 -44.79
CA SER A 396 18.11 -17.99 -44.49
C SER A 396 17.04 -19.00 -44.02
N SER A 397 15.79 -18.56 -43.86
CA SER A 397 14.69 -19.42 -43.42
C SER A 397 14.23 -20.39 -44.52
N SER A 398 14.16 -21.69 -44.19
CA SER A 398 13.68 -22.75 -45.09
C SER A 398 12.16 -22.87 -45.18
N SER A 399 11.41 -21.91 -44.65
CA SER A 399 9.94 -21.98 -44.51
C SER A 399 9.14 -21.76 -45.79
N GLY A 400 9.75 -21.19 -46.82
CA GLY A 400 9.08 -20.83 -48.07
C GLY A 400 8.28 -19.52 -48.02
N LEU A 401 8.20 -18.84 -46.87
CA LEU A 401 7.55 -17.54 -46.71
C LEU A 401 8.44 -16.40 -47.22
N LYS A 402 7.86 -15.45 -47.96
CA LYS A 402 8.58 -14.34 -48.59
C LYS A 402 7.90 -13.00 -48.32
N VAL A 403 8.68 -11.92 -48.43
CA VAL A 403 8.14 -10.55 -48.39
C VAL A 403 7.06 -10.39 -49.46
N GLY A 404 5.91 -9.83 -49.05
CA GLY A 404 4.71 -9.68 -49.88
C GLY A 404 3.69 -10.81 -49.74
N ASP A 405 4.04 -11.95 -49.13
CA ASP A 405 3.07 -13.02 -48.88
C ASP A 405 1.98 -12.59 -47.91
N ARG A 406 0.74 -13.00 -48.22
CA ARG A 406 -0.42 -12.88 -47.34
C ARG A 406 -0.40 -14.05 -46.37
N VAL A 407 -0.48 -13.78 -45.08
CA VAL A 407 -0.39 -14.82 -44.05
C VAL A 407 -1.48 -14.70 -42.98
N VAL A 408 -1.85 -15.85 -42.41
CA VAL A 408 -2.51 -15.97 -41.12
C VAL A 408 -1.48 -16.41 -40.09
N VAL A 409 -1.56 -15.86 -38.89
CA VAL A 409 -0.62 -16.09 -37.80
C VAL A 409 -1.38 -16.46 -36.54
N SER A 410 -0.87 -17.46 -35.82
CA SER A 410 -1.33 -17.81 -34.47
C SER A 410 -0.16 -17.73 -33.51
N ALA A 411 0.00 -16.58 -32.86
CA ALA A 411 1.05 -16.30 -31.89
C ALA A 411 0.65 -15.14 -30.96
N PRO A 412 1.05 -15.17 -29.68
CA PRO A 412 0.80 -14.07 -28.76
C PRO A 412 1.27 -12.75 -29.38
N ASN A 413 0.34 -11.79 -29.44
CA ASN A 413 0.56 -10.53 -30.09
C ASN A 413 -0.07 -9.39 -29.29
N SER A 414 0.25 -8.20 -29.75
CA SER A 414 0.13 -6.97 -29.01
C SER A 414 -0.95 -6.08 -29.61
N PHE A 415 -1.71 -6.60 -30.59
CA PHE A 415 -2.64 -5.84 -31.40
C PHE A 415 -1.95 -4.62 -32.04
N SER A 416 -0.73 -4.83 -32.55
CA SER A 416 0.09 -3.78 -33.16
C SER A 416 -0.13 -3.66 -34.66
N THR A 417 0.22 -2.50 -35.22
CA THR A 417 0.26 -2.25 -36.68
C THR A 417 1.24 -3.15 -37.43
N THR A 418 2.29 -3.62 -36.76
CA THR A 418 3.25 -4.61 -37.28
C THR A 418 3.69 -5.49 -36.14
N GLU A 419 3.66 -6.81 -36.36
CA GLU A 419 4.00 -7.82 -35.37
C GLU A 419 5.18 -8.64 -35.87
N ARG A 420 6.14 -8.90 -34.98
CA ARG A 420 7.28 -9.79 -35.25
C ARG A 420 6.98 -11.14 -34.63
N VAL A 421 6.94 -12.18 -35.44
CA VAL A 421 6.54 -13.53 -34.99
C VAL A 421 7.51 -14.60 -35.51
N PRO A 422 7.63 -15.74 -34.81
CA PRO A 422 8.36 -16.88 -35.32
C PRO A 422 7.78 -17.35 -36.65
N VAL A 423 8.64 -17.80 -37.55
CA VAL A 423 8.21 -18.28 -38.88
C VAL A 423 7.23 -19.46 -38.81
N TRP A 424 7.37 -20.34 -37.82
CA TRP A 424 6.52 -21.53 -37.67
C TRP A 424 5.07 -21.21 -37.31
N SER A 425 4.80 -20.02 -36.76
CA SER A 425 3.45 -19.60 -36.36
C SER A 425 2.65 -18.96 -37.50
N ALA A 426 3.28 -18.72 -38.65
CA ALA A 426 2.67 -18.10 -39.81
C ALA A 426 2.40 -19.13 -40.93
N GLN A 427 1.25 -19.02 -41.57
CA GLN A 427 0.86 -19.84 -42.73
C GLN A 427 0.35 -18.95 -43.85
N LYS A 428 0.73 -19.29 -45.09
CA LYS A 428 0.32 -18.54 -46.28
C LYS A 428 -1.16 -18.77 -46.57
N ILE A 429 -1.90 -17.67 -46.75
CA ILE A 429 -3.30 -17.69 -47.19
C ILE A 429 -3.39 -17.49 -48.70
N LEU A 430 -4.48 -17.95 -49.30
CA LEU A 430 -4.71 -17.88 -50.74
C LEU A 430 -4.94 -16.43 -51.20
N PRO A 431 -4.68 -16.11 -52.48
CA PRO A 431 -4.83 -14.75 -53.00
C PRO A 431 -6.24 -14.16 -52.91
N ASP A 432 -7.27 -14.99 -52.83
CA ASP A 432 -8.70 -14.64 -52.77
C ASP A 432 -9.32 -14.79 -51.37
N GLU A 433 -8.58 -15.36 -50.42
CA GLU A 433 -9.04 -15.47 -49.04
C GLU A 433 -9.09 -14.10 -48.34
N ASP A 434 -10.12 -13.88 -47.54
CA ASP A 434 -10.33 -12.61 -46.83
C ASP A 434 -9.53 -12.56 -45.51
N PHE A 435 -8.90 -11.42 -45.24
CA PHE A 435 -8.07 -11.24 -44.05
C PHE A 435 -8.87 -11.36 -42.75
N ALA A 436 -10.08 -10.80 -42.70
CA ALA A 436 -10.89 -10.83 -41.47
C ALA A 436 -11.41 -12.24 -41.20
N ARG A 437 -11.92 -12.93 -42.23
CA ARG A 437 -12.39 -14.32 -42.11
C ARG A 437 -11.26 -15.28 -41.72
N MET A 438 -10.07 -15.14 -42.30
CA MET A 438 -8.97 -16.05 -41.98
C MET A 438 -8.42 -15.85 -40.56
N ALA A 439 -8.52 -14.65 -39.99
CA ALA A 439 -8.08 -14.38 -38.62
C ALA A 439 -8.91 -15.15 -37.57
N THR A 440 -10.17 -15.48 -37.85
CA THR A 440 -11.07 -16.11 -36.86
C THR A 440 -10.90 -17.63 -36.72
N LEU A 441 -10.03 -18.25 -37.52
CA LEU A 441 -9.92 -19.70 -37.63
C LEU A 441 -8.88 -20.34 -36.69
N PRO A 442 -7.66 -19.80 -36.51
CA PRO A 442 -6.58 -20.56 -35.91
C PRO A 442 -6.85 -21.01 -34.48
N LEU A 443 -7.08 -20.10 -33.51
CA LEU A 443 -7.26 -20.49 -32.11
C LEU A 443 -8.47 -21.42 -31.91
N PRO A 444 -9.70 -21.11 -32.41
CA PRO A 444 -10.85 -22.00 -32.18
C PRO A 444 -10.67 -23.40 -32.76
N TYR A 445 -10.13 -23.51 -33.99
CA TYR A 445 -9.96 -24.81 -34.64
C TYR A 445 -8.76 -25.60 -34.11
N CYS A 446 -7.64 -24.95 -33.82
CA CYS A 446 -6.50 -25.61 -33.20
C CYS A 446 -6.85 -26.13 -31.80
N ALA A 447 -7.51 -25.31 -30.97
CA ALA A 447 -7.96 -25.74 -29.66
C ALA A 447 -8.95 -26.90 -29.76
N ALA A 448 -9.92 -26.84 -30.70
CA ALA A 448 -10.91 -27.89 -30.88
C ALA A 448 -10.29 -29.20 -31.40
N LEU A 449 -9.34 -29.12 -32.33
CA LEU A 449 -8.57 -30.29 -32.79
C LEU A 449 -7.80 -30.91 -31.63
N TYR A 450 -7.06 -30.11 -30.87
CA TYR A 450 -6.30 -30.59 -29.73
C TYR A 450 -7.21 -31.23 -28.66
N ALA A 451 -8.32 -30.57 -28.31
CA ALA A 451 -9.28 -31.08 -27.35
C ALA A 451 -9.92 -32.40 -27.79
N LEU A 452 -10.42 -32.48 -29.01
CA LEU A 452 -11.19 -33.64 -29.47
C LEU A 452 -10.30 -34.80 -29.94
N ARG A 453 -9.22 -34.53 -30.67
CA ARG A 453 -8.36 -35.55 -31.26
C ARG A 453 -7.24 -35.98 -30.30
N ASP A 454 -6.53 -35.02 -29.71
CA ASP A 454 -5.31 -35.31 -28.95
C ASP A 454 -5.61 -35.58 -27.46
N ARG A 455 -6.58 -34.88 -26.86
CA ARG A 455 -6.96 -35.07 -25.45
C ARG A 455 -8.09 -36.07 -25.25
N ALA A 456 -9.21 -35.90 -25.94
CA ALA A 456 -10.36 -36.79 -25.81
C ALA A 456 -10.25 -38.06 -26.67
N ASN A 457 -9.41 -38.05 -27.72
CA ASN A 457 -9.29 -39.13 -28.70
C ASN A 457 -10.65 -39.61 -29.21
N LEU A 458 -11.51 -38.66 -29.58
CA LEU A 458 -12.90 -38.88 -30.01
C LEU A 458 -12.94 -39.78 -31.25
N ARG A 459 -13.77 -40.81 -31.21
CA ARG A 459 -13.89 -41.83 -32.27
C ARG A 459 -15.21 -41.72 -33.02
N THR A 460 -15.23 -42.24 -34.23
CA THR A 460 -16.46 -42.38 -35.02
C THR A 460 -17.47 -43.22 -34.25
N GLY A 461 -18.71 -42.73 -34.14
CA GLY A 461 -19.79 -43.37 -33.40
C GLY A 461 -19.88 -43.02 -31.90
N GLU A 462 -18.86 -42.39 -31.31
CA GLU A 462 -18.93 -41.87 -29.94
C GLU A 462 -19.88 -40.65 -29.85
N THR A 463 -20.34 -40.35 -28.64
CA THR A 463 -21.20 -39.21 -28.30
C THR A 463 -20.40 -38.11 -27.61
N VAL A 464 -20.67 -36.86 -27.94
CA VAL A 464 -19.98 -35.70 -27.35
C VAL A 464 -20.94 -34.60 -26.94
N LEU A 465 -20.81 -34.09 -25.71
CA LEU A 465 -21.46 -32.87 -25.24
C LEU A 465 -20.50 -31.69 -25.35
N ILE A 466 -20.84 -30.71 -26.18
CA ILE A 466 -20.06 -29.48 -26.37
C ILE A 466 -20.83 -28.32 -25.73
N GLN A 467 -20.36 -27.83 -24.58
CA GLN A 467 -20.98 -26.70 -23.90
C GLN A 467 -20.72 -25.39 -24.66
N SER A 468 -21.66 -24.44 -24.61
CA SER A 468 -21.55 -23.13 -25.28
C SER A 468 -21.28 -23.24 -26.80
N GLY A 469 -21.98 -24.14 -27.48
CA GLY A 469 -21.75 -24.51 -28.89
C GLY A 469 -21.86 -23.36 -29.89
N ALA A 470 -22.59 -22.29 -29.56
CA ALA A 470 -22.74 -21.13 -30.43
C ALA A 470 -21.56 -20.13 -30.37
N GLY A 471 -20.54 -20.39 -29.54
CA GLY A 471 -19.27 -19.65 -29.55
C GLY A 471 -18.32 -20.10 -30.65
N ALA A 472 -17.25 -19.33 -30.92
CA ALA A 472 -16.28 -19.67 -31.97
C ALA A 472 -15.64 -21.05 -31.75
N PHE A 473 -15.18 -21.33 -30.53
CA PHE A 473 -14.64 -22.64 -30.13
C PHE A 473 -15.69 -23.75 -30.25
N GLY A 474 -16.92 -23.49 -29.78
CA GLY A 474 -18.04 -24.43 -29.87
C GLY A 474 -18.37 -24.82 -31.32
N ILE A 475 -18.48 -23.85 -32.23
CA ILE A 475 -18.76 -24.09 -33.66
C ILE A 475 -17.62 -24.90 -34.30
N ALA A 476 -16.37 -24.59 -33.97
CA ALA A 476 -15.22 -25.35 -34.46
C ALA A 476 -15.23 -26.80 -33.96
N ALA A 477 -15.46 -27.01 -32.66
CA ALA A 477 -15.56 -28.33 -32.04
C ALA A 477 -16.72 -29.15 -32.62
N ILE A 478 -17.89 -28.56 -32.82
CA ILE A 478 -19.05 -29.22 -33.46
C ILE A 478 -18.68 -29.66 -34.88
N SER A 479 -18.08 -28.76 -35.66
CA SER A 479 -17.69 -29.03 -37.05
C SER A 479 -16.69 -30.19 -37.15
N ILE A 480 -15.73 -30.27 -36.22
CA ILE A 480 -14.73 -31.34 -36.15
C ILE A 480 -15.38 -32.66 -35.68
N ALA A 481 -16.20 -32.63 -34.64
CA ALA A 481 -16.90 -33.82 -34.13
C ALA A 481 -17.83 -34.44 -35.19
N GLN A 482 -18.59 -33.62 -35.93
CA GLN A 482 -19.41 -34.09 -37.05
C GLN A 482 -18.57 -34.74 -38.15
N ARG A 483 -17.38 -34.18 -38.47
CA ARG A 483 -16.45 -34.77 -39.46
C ARG A 483 -15.83 -36.09 -39.00
N ILE A 484 -15.59 -36.25 -37.70
CA ILE A 484 -15.15 -37.52 -37.10
C ILE A 484 -16.27 -38.58 -37.16
N GLY A 485 -17.53 -38.14 -37.26
CA GLY A 485 -18.72 -39.00 -37.25
C GLY A 485 -19.21 -39.30 -35.83
N ALA A 486 -18.98 -38.38 -34.89
CA ALA A 486 -19.53 -38.44 -33.54
C ALA A 486 -20.95 -37.85 -33.48
N THR A 487 -21.75 -38.31 -32.53
CA THR A 487 -23.07 -37.75 -32.25
C THR A 487 -22.93 -36.56 -31.31
N VAL A 488 -23.31 -35.37 -31.78
CA VAL A 488 -23.11 -34.12 -31.05
C VAL A 488 -24.37 -33.71 -30.28
N TYR A 489 -24.17 -33.41 -29.00
CA TYR A 489 -25.07 -32.69 -28.12
C TYR A 489 -24.44 -31.34 -27.74
N THR A 490 -25.24 -30.29 -27.56
CA THR A 490 -24.68 -28.97 -27.28
C THR A 490 -25.63 -28.07 -26.49
N SER A 491 -25.10 -26.99 -25.93
CA SER A 491 -25.89 -25.97 -25.22
C SER A 491 -25.65 -24.57 -25.76
N ALA A 492 -26.64 -23.69 -25.66
CA ALA A 492 -26.50 -22.26 -25.89
C ALA A 492 -27.54 -21.44 -25.13
N GLY A 493 -27.11 -20.31 -24.56
CA GLY A 493 -27.91 -19.58 -23.59
C GLY A 493 -29.06 -18.73 -24.12
N SER A 494 -29.15 -18.43 -25.43
CA SER A 494 -30.26 -17.64 -25.99
C SER A 494 -31.02 -18.41 -27.07
N PRO A 495 -32.35 -18.21 -27.22
CA PRO A 495 -33.14 -18.87 -28.26
C PRO A 495 -32.59 -18.62 -29.68
N LYS A 496 -32.10 -17.40 -29.96
CA LYS A 496 -31.49 -17.06 -31.25
C LYS A 496 -30.22 -17.88 -31.53
N ARG A 497 -29.36 -18.06 -30.52
CA ARG A 497 -28.13 -18.88 -30.64
C ARG A 497 -28.47 -20.37 -30.79
N ARG A 498 -29.49 -20.85 -30.08
CA ARG A 498 -29.99 -22.23 -30.24
C ARG A 498 -30.56 -22.47 -31.65
N GLY A 499 -31.38 -21.54 -32.16
CA GLY A 499 -31.90 -21.58 -33.52
C GLY A 499 -30.78 -21.59 -34.57
N TYR A 500 -29.73 -20.80 -34.38
CA TYR A 500 -28.55 -20.82 -35.26
C TYR A 500 -27.87 -22.21 -35.31
N LEU A 501 -27.68 -22.87 -34.17
CA LEU A 501 -27.09 -24.22 -34.12
C LEU A 501 -27.93 -25.25 -34.87
N SER A 502 -29.27 -25.14 -34.79
CA SER A 502 -30.15 -26.05 -35.51
C SER A 502 -30.26 -25.74 -37.01
N GLU A 503 -30.49 -24.48 -37.37
CA GLU A 503 -30.79 -24.07 -38.75
C GLU A 503 -29.54 -23.94 -39.63
N LYS A 504 -28.41 -23.51 -39.06
CA LYS A 504 -27.18 -23.20 -39.83
C LYS A 504 -26.06 -24.21 -39.62
N VAL A 505 -25.92 -24.76 -38.41
CA VAL A 505 -24.88 -25.75 -38.08
C VAL A 505 -25.38 -27.19 -38.25
N GLY A 506 -26.70 -27.39 -38.34
CA GLY A 506 -27.32 -28.68 -38.66
C GLY A 506 -27.43 -29.64 -37.47
N ILE A 507 -27.48 -29.12 -36.23
CA ILE A 507 -27.70 -29.93 -35.03
C ILE A 507 -29.20 -30.13 -34.80
N PRO A 508 -29.69 -31.37 -34.60
CA PRO A 508 -31.10 -31.60 -34.28
C PRO A 508 -31.55 -30.74 -33.11
N SER A 509 -32.73 -30.12 -33.19
CA SER A 509 -33.25 -29.27 -32.11
C SER A 509 -33.41 -30.02 -30.78
N THR A 510 -33.58 -31.34 -30.84
CA THR A 510 -33.59 -32.25 -29.69
C THR A 510 -32.25 -32.35 -28.98
N HIS A 511 -31.13 -32.01 -29.65
CA HIS A 511 -29.76 -32.09 -29.15
C HIS A 511 -29.20 -30.72 -28.72
N VAL A 512 -30.03 -29.67 -28.72
CA VAL A 512 -29.63 -28.30 -28.36
C VAL A 512 -30.34 -27.87 -27.06
N PHE A 513 -29.56 -27.63 -26.02
CA PHE A 513 -30.05 -27.32 -24.67
C PHE A 513 -29.80 -25.86 -24.25
N ASP A 514 -30.44 -25.42 -23.17
CA ASP A 514 -30.11 -24.14 -22.55
C ASP A 514 -28.83 -24.27 -21.72
N SER A 515 -27.95 -23.28 -21.78
CA SER A 515 -26.65 -23.29 -21.08
C SER A 515 -26.69 -22.66 -19.69
N HIS A 516 -27.83 -22.11 -19.26
CA HIS A 516 -27.99 -21.51 -17.92
C HIS A 516 -28.78 -22.38 -16.94
N ASP A 517 -29.25 -23.54 -17.39
CA ASP A 517 -30.10 -24.45 -16.64
C ASP A 517 -29.48 -25.85 -16.66
N SER A 518 -29.48 -26.54 -15.52
CA SER A 518 -28.98 -27.91 -15.38
C SER A 518 -29.93 -28.96 -15.98
N GLY A 519 -31.11 -28.54 -16.47
CA GLY A 519 -32.08 -29.40 -17.17
C GLY A 519 -31.53 -30.20 -18.36
N PHE A 520 -30.36 -29.84 -18.92
CA PHE A 520 -29.69 -30.64 -19.95
C PHE A 520 -29.30 -32.05 -19.46
N ILE A 521 -29.03 -32.24 -18.17
CA ILE A 521 -28.59 -33.54 -17.61
C ILE A 521 -29.66 -34.60 -17.82
N ASN A 522 -30.90 -34.31 -17.41
CA ASN A 522 -32.01 -35.23 -17.53
C ASN A 522 -32.28 -35.57 -19.00
N LYS A 523 -32.17 -34.56 -19.88
CA LYS A 523 -32.43 -34.74 -21.30
C LYS A 523 -31.35 -35.56 -22.00
N ILE A 524 -30.10 -35.40 -21.61
CA ILE A 524 -29.00 -36.25 -22.10
C ILE A 524 -29.19 -37.68 -21.61
N LYS A 525 -29.53 -37.89 -20.33
CA LYS A 525 -29.83 -39.23 -19.79
C LYS A 525 -30.99 -39.88 -20.55
N GLU A 526 -32.05 -39.14 -20.87
CA GLU A 526 -33.16 -39.65 -21.70
C GLU A 526 -32.71 -40.05 -23.10
N LEU A 527 -31.94 -39.20 -23.79
CA LEU A 527 -31.48 -39.43 -25.16
C LEU A 527 -30.41 -40.53 -25.28
N THR A 528 -29.70 -40.81 -24.18
CA THR A 528 -28.61 -41.80 -24.12
C THR A 528 -29.01 -43.08 -23.38
N ASN A 529 -30.31 -43.29 -23.10
CA ASN A 529 -30.83 -44.42 -22.33
C ASN A 529 -30.13 -44.62 -20.96
N GLY A 530 -29.81 -43.51 -20.30
CA GLY A 530 -29.16 -43.45 -18.99
C GLY A 530 -27.65 -43.65 -19.01
N GLN A 531 -27.04 -43.86 -20.17
CA GLN A 531 -25.58 -44.10 -20.27
C GLN A 531 -24.76 -42.83 -20.11
N GLY A 532 -25.27 -41.66 -20.51
CA GLY A 532 -24.48 -40.43 -20.60
C GLY A 532 -23.74 -40.31 -21.95
N VAL A 533 -22.76 -39.42 -22.01
CA VAL A 533 -21.93 -39.15 -23.20
C VAL A 533 -20.48 -39.60 -23.01
N ASP A 534 -19.84 -40.04 -24.09
CA ASP A 534 -18.46 -40.53 -24.07
C ASP A 534 -17.45 -39.39 -23.85
N VAL A 535 -17.75 -38.19 -24.33
CA VAL A 535 -16.90 -37.01 -24.16
C VAL A 535 -17.72 -35.79 -23.74
N VAL A 536 -17.26 -35.07 -22.72
CA VAL A 536 -17.78 -33.74 -22.38
C VAL A 536 -16.67 -32.72 -22.63
N LEU A 537 -16.95 -31.72 -23.46
CA LEU A 537 -16.13 -30.54 -23.66
C LEU A 537 -16.77 -29.36 -22.94
N ASN A 538 -16.27 -29.06 -21.74
CA ASN A 538 -16.84 -28.03 -20.88
C ASN A 538 -16.21 -26.65 -21.17
N CYS A 539 -17.06 -25.62 -21.13
CA CYS A 539 -16.67 -24.21 -21.17
C CYS A 539 -17.54 -23.36 -20.23
N LEU A 540 -18.33 -24.00 -19.36
CA LEU A 540 -19.14 -23.35 -18.33
C LEU A 540 -18.33 -23.24 -17.05
N GLY A 541 -18.59 -22.21 -16.24
CA GLY A 541 -18.02 -22.06 -14.90
C GLY A 541 -19.03 -22.37 -13.79
N GLY A 542 -18.53 -22.47 -12.56
CA GLY A 542 -19.35 -22.64 -11.36
C GLY A 542 -20.11 -23.97 -11.30
N ASP A 543 -21.28 -23.97 -10.67
CA ASP A 543 -22.06 -25.19 -10.41
C ASP A 543 -22.42 -25.97 -11.68
N LEU A 544 -22.58 -25.29 -12.83
CA LEU A 544 -22.89 -25.93 -14.11
C LEU A 544 -21.70 -26.71 -14.68
N ALA A 545 -20.46 -26.33 -14.35
CA ALA A 545 -19.27 -27.10 -14.67
C ALA A 545 -19.27 -28.42 -13.89
N SER A 546 -19.52 -28.34 -12.58
CA SER A 546 -19.66 -29.52 -11.71
C SER A 546 -20.80 -30.43 -12.14
N ALA A 547 -21.95 -29.85 -12.50
CA ALA A 547 -23.13 -30.57 -12.96
C ALA A 547 -22.89 -31.31 -14.30
N SER A 548 -21.98 -30.79 -15.14
CA SER A 548 -21.62 -31.44 -16.42
C SER A 548 -20.91 -32.79 -16.23
N TRP A 549 -20.32 -33.07 -15.06
CA TRP A 549 -19.74 -34.37 -14.75
C TRP A 549 -20.78 -35.50 -14.69
N GLU A 550 -22.02 -35.21 -14.30
CA GLU A 550 -23.09 -36.20 -14.26
C GLU A 550 -23.56 -36.68 -15.64
N CYS A 551 -23.09 -36.02 -16.71
CA CYS A 551 -23.37 -36.41 -18.07
C CYS A 551 -22.34 -37.38 -18.63
N VAL A 552 -21.21 -37.60 -17.95
CA VAL A 552 -20.12 -38.45 -18.46
C VAL A 552 -20.50 -39.92 -18.29
N ALA A 553 -20.41 -40.69 -19.37
CA ALA A 553 -20.61 -42.13 -19.34
C ALA A 553 -19.44 -42.87 -18.67
N ASP A 554 -19.65 -44.15 -18.32
CA ASP A 554 -18.55 -45.00 -17.86
C ASP A 554 -17.40 -45.00 -18.88
N PHE A 555 -16.18 -44.79 -18.40
CA PHE A 555 -14.96 -44.62 -19.22
C PHE A 555 -14.94 -43.38 -20.14
N GLY A 556 -15.88 -42.45 -19.95
CA GLY A 556 -15.92 -41.18 -20.67
C GLY A 556 -14.76 -40.25 -20.32
N ARG A 557 -14.54 -39.25 -21.18
CA ARG A 557 -13.49 -38.23 -21.01
C ARG A 557 -14.11 -36.86 -20.80
N PHE A 558 -13.67 -36.16 -19.75
CA PHE A 558 -14.03 -34.77 -19.50
C PHE A 558 -12.86 -33.86 -19.88
N VAL A 559 -13.08 -32.95 -20.83
CA VAL A 559 -12.10 -31.97 -21.26
C VAL A 559 -12.59 -30.60 -20.82
N GLU A 560 -11.89 -30.01 -19.86
CA GLU A 560 -12.14 -28.65 -19.39
C GLU A 560 -11.48 -27.63 -20.33
N GLY A 561 -12.28 -26.68 -20.81
CA GLY A 561 -11.87 -25.68 -21.80
C GLY A 561 -11.78 -24.25 -21.26
N ALA A 562 -12.19 -23.96 -20.02
CA ALA A 562 -12.15 -22.62 -19.45
C ALA A 562 -11.76 -22.55 -17.95
N GLY A 563 -10.84 -21.63 -17.60
CA GLY A 563 -10.77 -20.95 -16.30
C GLY A 563 -10.01 -21.59 -15.12
N ALA A 564 -9.78 -20.77 -14.08
CA ALA A 564 -9.03 -21.13 -12.88
C ALA A 564 -9.73 -22.20 -12.03
N GLN A 565 -8.94 -23.12 -11.45
CA GLN A 565 -9.43 -24.08 -10.47
C GLN A 565 -9.54 -23.41 -9.10
N VAL A 566 -10.72 -23.45 -8.50
CA VAL A 566 -10.96 -22.89 -7.16
C VAL A 566 -11.19 -24.05 -6.18
N GLY A 567 -10.25 -24.22 -5.26
CA GLY A 567 -10.39 -25.12 -4.11
C GLY A 567 -10.85 -24.35 -2.87
N VAL A 568 -11.84 -24.87 -2.13
CA VAL A 568 -12.28 -24.29 -0.86
C VAL A 568 -11.89 -25.23 0.28
N VAL A 569 -10.98 -24.78 1.14
CA VAL A 569 -10.60 -25.49 2.37
C VAL A 569 -11.16 -24.73 3.56
N ARG A 570 -12.11 -25.34 4.28
CA ARG A 570 -12.62 -24.79 5.54
C ARG A 570 -11.58 -25.00 6.64
N GLY A 571 -11.26 -23.95 7.39
CA GLY A 571 -10.33 -24.01 8.52
C GLY A 571 -10.22 -22.68 9.25
N ASP A 572 -9.63 -22.69 10.45
CA ASP A 572 -9.19 -21.49 11.15
C ASP A 572 -7.69 -21.31 10.91
N VAL A 573 -7.29 -20.16 10.36
CA VAL A 573 -5.88 -19.87 10.08
C VAL A 573 -5.03 -19.87 11.37
N SER A 574 -5.65 -19.63 12.53
CA SER A 574 -5.01 -19.68 13.84
C SER A 574 -4.66 -21.11 14.27
N ASN A 575 -5.19 -22.13 13.60
CA ASN A 575 -4.89 -23.54 13.82
C ASN A 575 -3.91 -24.05 12.75
N ALA A 576 -2.69 -24.41 13.16
CA ALA A 576 -1.65 -24.89 12.25
C ALA A 576 -2.11 -26.08 11.39
N SER A 577 -2.83 -27.04 11.96
CA SER A 577 -3.29 -28.23 11.23
C SER A 577 -4.29 -27.92 10.11
N ASP A 578 -5.08 -26.85 10.27
CA ASP A 578 -6.01 -26.39 9.24
C ASP A 578 -5.27 -25.68 8.10
N VAL A 579 -4.22 -24.92 8.44
CA VAL A 579 -3.33 -24.27 7.46
C VAL A 579 -2.54 -25.32 6.68
N ASP A 580 -1.97 -26.32 7.35
CA ASP A 580 -1.25 -27.42 6.71
C ASP A 580 -2.14 -28.16 5.71
N ARG A 581 -3.40 -28.41 6.07
CA ARG A 581 -4.39 -29.01 5.15
C ARG A 581 -4.64 -28.12 3.94
N ALA A 582 -4.72 -26.80 4.11
CA ALA A 582 -4.93 -25.86 3.01
C ALA A 582 -3.73 -25.82 2.05
N VAL A 583 -2.52 -25.73 2.59
CA VAL A 583 -1.27 -25.76 1.82
C VAL A 583 -1.11 -27.10 1.10
N GLN A 584 -1.36 -28.22 1.78
CA GLN A 584 -1.29 -29.55 1.16
C GLN A 584 -2.30 -29.70 0.01
N THR A 585 -3.53 -29.20 0.19
CA THR A 585 -4.54 -29.22 -0.89
C THR A 585 -4.06 -28.44 -2.12
N CYS A 586 -3.33 -27.33 -1.93
CA CYS A 586 -2.74 -26.58 -3.04
C CYS A 586 -1.63 -27.40 -3.73
N ILE A 587 -0.76 -28.05 -2.96
CA ILE A 587 0.33 -28.90 -3.49
C ILE A 587 -0.23 -30.10 -4.27
N ASP A 588 -1.30 -30.71 -3.77
CA ASP A 588 -1.94 -31.88 -4.39
C ASP A 588 -2.52 -31.57 -5.78
N THR A 589 -2.70 -30.29 -6.13
CA THR A 589 -3.06 -29.88 -7.52
C THR A 589 -1.93 -30.08 -8.52
N GLY A 590 -0.69 -30.30 -8.05
CA GLY A 590 0.51 -30.42 -8.89
C GLY A 590 1.08 -29.08 -9.37
N SER A 591 0.58 -27.95 -8.86
CA SER A 591 1.09 -26.60 -9.17
C SER A 591 1.90 -26.04 -8.00
N ALA A 592 2.94 -25.26 -8.30
CA ALA A 592 3.67 -24.50 -7.28
C ALA A 592 2.80 -23.35 -6.73
N ILE A 593 3.01 -22.99 -5.46
CA ILE A 593 2.27 -21.89 -4.83
C ILE A 593 2.91 -20.56 -5.26
N GLY A 594 2.22 -19.82 -6.14
CA GLY A 594 2.68 -18.54 -6.68
C GLY A 594 2.55 -17.35 -5.74
N GLY A 595 1.67 -17.42 -4.73
CA GLY A 595 1.48 -16.33 -3.80
C GLY A 595 0.50 -16.63 -2.67
N VAL A 596 0.61 -15.88 -1.57
CA VAL A 596 -0.29 -15.96 -0.42
C VAL A 596 -0.90 -14.61 -0.12
N ILE A 597 -2.21 -14.57 0.12
CA ILE A 597 -2.95 -13.39 0.57
C ILE A 597 -3.53 -13.69 1.95
N GLN A 598 -2.95 -13.11 3.00
CA GLN A 598 -3.49 -13.18 4.35
C GLN A 598 -4.54 -12.08 4.55
N ALA A 599 -5.79 -12.46 4.34
CA ALA A 599 -6.98 -11.62 4.54
C ALA A 599 -7.82 -12.02 5.76
N ALA A 600 -7.38 -12.99 6.56
CA ALA A 600 -8.14 -13.45 7.72
C ALA A 600 -8.21 -12.39 8.81
N MET A 601 -9.42 -12.16 9.33
CA MET A 601 -9.69 -11.19 10.38
C MET A 601 -10.80 -11.71 11.30
N GLY A 602 -10.62 -11.53 12.61
CA GLY A 602 -11.71 -11.56 13.57
C GLY A 602 -12.02 -10.14 14.02
N LEU A 603 -13.30 -9.75 14.03
CA LEU A 603 -13.71 -8.41 14.44
C LEU A 603 -14.60 -8.46 15.69
N ARG A 604 -14.15 -7.77 16.74
CA ARG A 604 -14.89 -7.52 17.98
C ARG A 604 -14.60 -6.11 18.47
N GLU A 605 -15.49 -5.19 18.13
CA GLU A 605 -15.39 -3.78 18.54
C GLU A 605 -15.86 -3.60 19.98
N GLN A 606 -15.02 -3.01 20.82
CA GLN A 606 -15.31 -2.68 22.20
C GLN A 606 -14.28 -1.67 22.72
N LEU A 607 -14.68 -0.76 23.62
CA LEU A 607 -13.73 0.08 24.35
C LEU A 607 -12.79 -0.80 25.17
N PHE A 608 -11.51 -0.42 25.24
CA PHE A 608 -10.50 -1.20 25.92
C PHE A 608 -10.82 -1.41 27.41
N GLU A 609 -11.31 -0.37 28.11
CA GLU A 609 -11.71 -0.40 29.54
C GLU A 609 -12.59 -1.61 29.93
N ILE A 610 -13.41 -2.10 29.00
CA ILE A 610 -14.34 -3.20 29.23
C ILE A 610 -14.07 -4.43 28.34
N MET A 611 -12.98 -4.44 27.57
CA MET A 611 -12.67 -5.50 26.60
C MET A 611 -12.20 -6.78 27.30
N PRO A 612 -12.91 -7.91 27.18
CA PRO A 612 -12.41 -9.18 27.71
C PRO A 612 -11.19 -9.66 26.93
N ALA A 613 -10.28 -10.37 27.60
CA ALA A 613 -9.11 -10.99 26.97
C ALA A 613 -9.48 -11.89 25.77
N GLU A 614 -10.64 -12.56 25.80
CA GLU A 614 -11.14 -13.36 24.68
C GLU A 614 -11.36 -12.52 23.41
N ASN A 615 -11.93 -11.32 23.54
CA ASN A 615 -12.19 -10.42 22.39
C ASN A 615 -10.89 -9.88 21.80
N TRP A 616 -9.92 -9.58 22.66
CA TRP A 616 -8.56 -9.22 22.25
C TRP A 616 -7.94 -10.34 21.41
N HIS A 617 -7.90 -11.57 21.94
CA HIS A 617 -7.36 -12.75 21.25
C HIS A 617 -8.07 -13.03 19.93
N ARG A 618 -9.40 -12.89 19.89
CA ARG A 618 -10.19 -13.11 18.67
C ARG A 618 -9.83 -12.14 17.55
N SER A 619 -9.36 -10.94 17.88
CA SER A 619 -8.98 -9.92 16.91
C SER A 619 -7.53 -10.09 16.42
N ILE A 620 -6.61 -10.46 17.31
CA ILE A 620 -5.18 -10.55 16.96
C ILE A 620 -4.77 -11.91 16.38
N ARG A 621 -5.37 -13.03 16.82
CA ARG A 621 -4.91 -14.38 16.46
C ARG A 621 -4.90 -14.67 14.96
N PRO A 622 -5.95 -14.32 14.18
CA PRO A 622 -5.93 -14.58 12.74
C PRO A 622 -4.82 -13.84 12.01
N LYS A 623 -4.42 -12.65 12.50
CA LYS A 623 -3.37 -11.83 11.90
C LYS A 623 -1.98 -12.20 12.37
N TYR A 624 -1.81 -12.50 13.65
CA TYR A 624 -0.52 -12.83 14.23
C TYR A 624 -0.22 -14.33 14.08
N VAL A 625 -0.92 -15.16 14.84
CA VAL A 625 -0.75 -16.63 14.82
C VAL A 625 -1.04 -17.19 13.43
N GLY A 626 -2.08 -16.69 12.76
CA GLY A 626 -2.42 -17.14 11.42
C GLY A 626 -1.33 -16.88 10.37
N THR A 627 -0.69 -15.72 10.43
CA THR A 627 0.45 -15.41 9.55
C THR A 627 1.64 -16.30 9.86
N TRP A 628 1.91 -16.55 11.15
CA TRP A 628 3.00 -17.43 11.56
C TRP A 628 2.79 -18.88 11.11
N ASN A 629 1.56 -19.38 11.24
CA ASN A 629 1.20 -20.70 10.73
C ASN A 629 1.37 -20.80 9.22
N LEU A 630 0.95 -19.78 8.46
CA LEU A 630 1.15 -19.74 7.01
C LEU A 630 2.64 -19.74 6.65
N HIS A 631 3.43 -18.91 7.33
CA HIS A 631 4.88 -18.85 7.13
C HIS A 631 5.53 -20.23 7.35
N ASN A 632 5.27 -20.87 8.49
CA ASN A 632 5.86 -22.17 8.82
C ASN A 632 5.34 -23.29 7.90
N SER A 633 4.07 -23.26 7.53
CA SER A 633 3.48 -24.31 6.67
C SER A 633 4.03 -24.29 5.25
N LEU A 634 4.47 -23.11 4.78
CA LEU A 634 5.10 -22.93 3.46
C LEU A 634 6.59 -23.24 3.45
N GLU A 635 7.25 -23.38 4.61
CA GLU A 635 8.68 -23.64 4.69
C GLU A 635 9.06 -24.90 3.88
N GLY A 636 9.94 -24.72 2.89
CA GLY A 636 10.36 -25.80 1.97
C GLY A 636 9.35 -26.13 0.87
N LYS A 637 8.31 -25.30 0.68
CA LYS A 637 7.28 -25.41 -0.37
C LYS A 637 7.08 -24.09 -1.13
N ASP A 638 7.96 -23.11 -0.90
CA ASP A 638 7.88 -21.73 -1.33
C ASP A 638 8.78 -21.40 -2.53
N ASP A 639 9.37 -22.40 -3.19
CA ASP A 639 10.24 -22.24 -4.36
C ASP A 639 9.60 -21.45 -5.53
N GLY A 640 8.27 -21.42 -5.59
CA GLY A 640 7.51 -20.69 -6.61
C GLY A 640 6.83 -19.41 -6.11
N LEU A 641 7.09 -18.96 -4.87
CA LEU A 641 6.35 -17.88 -4.24
C LEU A 641 6.82 -16.49 -4.73
N ASP A 642 5.96 -15.79 -5.48
CA ASP A 642 6.22 -14.43 -5.97
C ASP A 642 5.85 -13.34 -4.95
N PHE A 643 4.85 -13.60 -4.10
CA PHE A 643 4.38 -12.63 -3.10
C PHE A 643 3.77 -13.27 -1.84
N PHE A 644 3.92 -12.55 -0.72
CA PHE A 644 3.21 -12.81 0.53
C PHE A 644 2.57 -11.50 1.01
N LEU A 645 1.26 -11.35 0.75
CA LEU A 645 0.52 -10.13 1.04
C LEU A 645 -0.17 -10.21 2.40
N LEU A 646 0.10 -9.26 3.29
CA LEU A 646 -0.57 -9.10 4.57
C LEU A 646 -1.56 -7.93 4.51
N THR A 647 -2.84 -8.19 4.78
CA THR A 647 -3.84 -7.12 4.84
C THR A 647 -3.92 -6.50 6.24
N SER A 648 -3.70 -5.19 6.33
CA SER A 648 -3.87 -4.40 7.56
C SER A 648 -4.97 -3.35 7.40
N SER A 649 -5.24 -2.60 8.46
CA SER A 649 -6.22 -1.51 8.47
C SER A 649 -5.61 -0.27 9.09
N VAL A 650 -5.94 0.91 8.54
CA VAL A 650 -5.62 2.20 9.17
C VAL A 650 -6.30 2.33 10.53
N ALA A 651 -7.42 1.63 10.78
CA ALA A 651 -8.03 1.55 12.11
C ALA A 651 -7.12 0.84 13.14
N GLY A 652 -6.17 0.00 12.68
CA GLY A 652 -5.11 -0.59 13.51
C GLY A 652 -3.88 0.31 13.69
N ALA A 653 -3.87 1.48 13.06
CA ALA A 653 -2.95 2.58 13.27
C ALA A 653 -3.74 3.89 13.42
N PRO A 654 -4.55 4.02 14.50
CA PRO A 654 -5.33 5.22 14.72
C PRO A 654 -4.41 6.44 14.70
N MET A 655 -4.76 7.42 13.88
CA MET A 655 -3.92 8.58 13.62
C MET A 655 -4.19 9.65 14.67
N SER A 656 -3.12 10.23 15.21
CA SER A 656 -3.17 11.46 15.99
C SER A 656 -3.66 12.63 15.14
N GLU A 657 -4.02 13.74 15.78
CA GLU A 657 -4.41 14.98 15.10
C GLU A 657 -3.29 15.51 14.20
N GLU A 658 -2.04 15.48 14.66
CA GLU A 658 -0.88 15.94 13.88
C GLU A 658 -0.64 15.03 12.64
N GLU A 659 -0.79 13.71 12.77
CA GLU A 659 -0.68 12.77 11.64
C GLU A 659 -1.83 12.95 10.64
N PHE A 660 -3.05 13.21 11.12
CA PHE A 660 -4.18 13.51 10.25
C PHE A 660 -3.99 14.81 9.48
N LEU A 661 -3.50 15.87 10.15
CA LEU A 661 -3.13 17.13 9.50
C LEU A 661 -2.00 16.92 8.50
N GLN A 662 -0.98 16.13 8.82
CA GLN A 662 0.12 15.81 7.91
C GLN A 662 -0.37 15.10 6.64
N ILE A 663 -1.25 14.11 6.78
CA ILE A 663 -1.84 13.39 5.63
C ILE A 663 -2.77 14.29 4.83
N THR A 664 -3.52 15.17 5.50
CA THR A 664 -4.39 16.16 4.86
C THR A 664 -3.55 17.17 4.06
N ASP A 665 -2.46 17.67 4.62
CA ASP A 665 -1.52 18.58 3.95
C ASP A 665 -0.84 17.91 2.75
N LEU A 666 -0.40 16.65 2.90
CA LEU A 666 0.11 15.83 1.79
C LEU A 666 -0.94 15.70 0.67
N ALA A 667 -2.20 15.46 1.02
CA ALA A 667 -3.32 15.32 0.09
C ALA A 667 -3.78 16.65 -0.56
N LEU A 668 -3.49 17.80 0.08
CA LEU A 668 -3.87 19.14 -0.39
C LEU A 668 -2.75 19.87 -1.14
N SER A 669 -1.51 19.37 -1.10
CA SER A 669 -0.39 19.96 -1.84
C SER A 669 -0.65 20.00 -3.36
N LYS A 670 -0.53 21.18 -3.99
CA LYS A 670 -0.84 21.38 -5.42
C LYS A 670 0.20 20.72 -6.33
N THR A 671 -0.27 19.95 -7.30
CA THR A 671 0.48 19.61 -8.53
C THR A 671 0.42 20.81 -9.48
N GLY A 672 1.48 21.63 -9.53
CA GLY A 672 1.58 22.74 -10.48
C GLY A 672 2.18 22.31 -11.82
N GLU A 673 1.52 22.70 -12.93
CA GLU A 673 1.88 22.47 -14.33
C GLU A 673 3.04 23.34 -14.86
N GLU A 674 3.82 24.02 -14.02
CA GLU A 674 4.97 24.79 -14.51
C GLU A 674 6.24 23.91 -14.60
N ALA A 675 6.72 23.77 -15.82
CA ALA A 675 7.82 22.91 -16.24
C ALA A 675 9.10 23.07 -15.40
N PHE A 676 9.46 22.00 -14.69
CA PHE A 676 10.78 21.80 -14.07
C PHE A 676 11.75 21.17 -15.09
N ASN A 677 12.83 21.88 -15.44
CA ASN A 677 13.99 21.33 -16.14
C ASN A 677 15.17 21.08 -15.16
N GLY A 678 14.93 20.29 -14.11
CA GLY A 678 15.95 19.89 -13.13
C GLY A 678 15.66 18.50 -12.53
N PRO A 679 16.66 17.73 -12.06
CA PRO A 679 16.52 16.29 -11.79
C PRO A 679 15.83 15.94 -10.46
N LEU A 680 15.21 16.87 -9.75
CA LEU A 680 14.58 16.61 -8.46
C LEU A 680 13.21 17.28 -8.37
N VAL A 681 12.18 16.43 -8.29
CA VAL A 681 10.76 16.66 -7.97
C VAL A 681 9.84 17.10 -9.14
N PRO A 682 8.96 16.18 -9.55
CA PRO A 682 7.52 16.45 -9.47
C PRO A 682 6.83 15.33 -8.68
N ALA A 683 6.53 15.57 -7.40
CA ALA A 683 5.79 14.63 -6.56
C ALA A 683 4.30 14.67 -6.92
N ALA A 684 3.89 13.83 -7.86
CA ALA A 684 2.48 13.61 -8.21
C ALA A 684 2.07 12.17 -7.88
N SER A 685 1.60 11.90 -6.67
CA SER A 685 1.06 10.58 -6.32
C SER A 685 0.48 10.55 -4.91
N HIS A 686 -0.79 10.16 -4.78
CA HIS A 686 -1.37 9.79 -3.49
C HIS A 686 -2.22 8.52 -3.65
N ILE A 687 -1.72 7.40 -3.15
CA ILE A 687 -2.46 6.12 -3.03
C ILE A 687 -2.89 5.83 -1.58
N VAL A 688 -2.28 6.48 -0.58
CA VAL A 688 -2.43 6.09 0.84
C VAL A 688 -3.82 6.41 1.41
N THR A 689 -4.62 7.22 0.71
CA THR A 689 -5.97 7.62 1.19
C THR A 689 -7.12 7.20 0.28
N GLY A 690 -6.89 6.71 -0.95
CA GLY A 690 -7.95 6.62 -1.96
C GLY A 690 -8.57 7.99 -2.33
N LEU A 691 -7.99 9.10 -1.85
CA LEU A 691 -8.46 10.46 -2.12
C LEU A 691 -7.67 11.04 -3.29
N GLU A 692 -8.12 10.80 -4.51
CA GLU A 692 -8.01 11.87 -5.50
C GLU A 692 -9.06 12.91 -5.10
N THR A 693 -8.63 13.96 -4.38
CA THR A 693 -9.51 15.10 -4.03
C THR A 693 -10.18 15.69 -5.27
N THR A 694 -9.52 15.61 -6.42
CA THR A 694 -10.05 15.99 -7.74
C THR A 694 -11.17 15.05 -8.21
N ARG A 695 -10.98 13.72 -8.20
CA ARG A 695 -12.01 12.77 -8.66
C ARG A 695 -13.21 12.67 -7.73
N ILE A 696 -13.02 12.77 -6.41
CA ILE A 696 -14.15 12.78 -5.46
C ILE A 696 -15.02 14.02 -5.69
N ARG A 697 -14.40 15.19 -5.92
CA ARG A 697 -15.13 16.40 -6.30
C ARG A 697 -15.81 16.27 -7.65
N GLU A 698 -15.19 15.63 -8.64
CA GLU A 698 -15.82 15.39 -9.94
C GLU A 698 -17.00 14.41 -9.88
N LEU A 699 -16.87 13.33 -9.09
CA LEU A 699 -17.93 12.34 -8.89
C LEU A 699 -19.10 12.95 -8.10
N ALA A 700 -18.81 13.70 -7.04
CA ALA A 700 -19.84 14.44 -6.29
C ALA A 700 -20.50 15.53 -7.14
N ALA A 701 -19.74 16.28 -7.95
CA ALA A 701 -20.28 17.28 -8.88
C ALA A 701 -21.13 16.65 -9.99
N ARG A 702 -20.90 15.38 -10.34
CA ARG A 702 -21.73 14.58 -11.25
C ARG A 702 -22.92 13.90 -10.56
N GLY A 703 -23.12 14.16 -9.26
CA GLY A 703 -24.28 13.68 -8.49
C GLY A 703 -24.16 12.26 -7.94
N PHE A 704 -22.96 11.69 -7.90
CA PHE A 704 -22.73 10.38 -7.28
C PHE A 704 -22.56 10.51 -5.76
N GLU A 705 -23.26 9.68 -4.98
CA GLU A 705 -22.94 9.47 -3.56
C GLU A 705 -21.66 8.62 -3.47
N VAL A 706 -20.63 9.17 -2.82
CA VAL A 706 -19.35 8.49 -2.60
C VAL A 706 -19.16 8.26 -1.10
N PRO A 707 -19.76 7.21 -0.51
CA PRO A 707 -19.58 6.90 0.91
C PRO A 707 -18.12 6.54 1.18
N HIS A 708 -17.52 7.11 2.22
CA HIS A 708 -16.11 6.94 2.52
C HIS A 708 -15.90 6.98 4.03
N THR A 709 -15.53 5.85 4.62
CA THR A 709 -15.41 5.66 6.08
C THR A 709 -14.47 6.66 6.77
N VAL A 710 -13.44 7.17 6.07
CA VAL A 710 -12.58 8.23 6.60
C VAL A 710 -13.27 9.60 6.59
N LEU A 711 -14.12 9.93 5.60
CA LEU A 711 -14.86 11.19 5.55
C LEU A 711 -16.16 11.16 6.37
N ASP A 712 -16.75 9.96 6.51
CA ASP A 712 -17.94 9.67 7.32
C ASP A 712 -17.60 9.54 8.83
N GLY A 713 -16.32 9.68 9.20
CA GLY A 713 -15.87 9.74 10.59
C GLY A 713 -16.29 11.05 11.28
N GLN A 714 -16.43 11.01 12.61
CA GLN A 714 -16.96 12.13 13.38
C GLN A 714 -16.16 13.44 13.21
N ARG A 715 -14.83 13.37 13.07
CA ARG A 715 -13.95 14.55 12.92
C ARG A 715 -14.03 15.21 11.52
N PRO A 716 -13.90 14.50 10.39
CA PRO A 716 -14.12 15.08 9.08
C PRO A 716 -15.57 15.52 8.84
N ALA A 717 -16.56 14.90 9.49
CA ALA A 717 -17.92 15.43 9.50
C ALA A 717 -18.03 16.79 10.20
N VAL A 718 -17.25 17.04 11.28
CA VAL A 718 -17.13 18.37 11.92
C VAL A 718 -16.41 19.35 11.02
N LEU A 719 -15.34 18.93 10.33
CA LEU A 719 -14.59 19.77 9.39
C LEU A 719 -15.46 20.16 8.19
N GLN A 720 -16.21 19.20 7.62
CA GLN A 720 -17.17 19.43 6.54
C GLN A 720 -18.30 20.36 7.00
N ALA A 721 -18.88 20.13 8.18
CA ALA A 721 -19.91 21.01 8.74
C ALA A 721 -19.38 22.44 8.99
N SER A 722 -18.10 22.59 9.35
CA SER A 722 -17.42 23.88 9.50
C SER A 722 -17.22 24.59 8.17
N MET A 723 -16.80 23.87 7.12
CA MET A 723 -16.67 24.41 5.77
C MET A 723 -18.02 24.81 5.17
N GLU A 724 -19.06 23.98 5.36
CA GLU A 724 -20.43 24.28 4.91
C GLU A 724 -21.04 25.47 5.68
N ALA A 725 -20.76 25.59 6.98
CA ALA A 725 -21.15 26.75 7.79
C ALA A 725 -20.42 28.02 7.33
N ALA A 726 -19.15 27.93 6.91
CA ALA A 726 -18.40 29.04 6.33
C ALA A 726 -18.96 29.46 4.95
N ASP A 727 -19.34 28.51 4.10
CA ASP A 727 -20.01 28.82 2.83
C ASP A 727 -21.44 29.37 3.03
N ALA A 728 -22.14 28.95 4.10
CA ALA A 728 -23.40 29.57 4.51
C ALA A 728 -23.21 31.01 5.03
N ARG A 729 -22.11 31.30 5.73
CA ARG A 729 -21.70 32.67 6.10
C ARG A 729 -21.47 33.54 4.84
N ARG A 730 -20.86 32.99 3.78
CA ARG A 730 -20.66 33.71 2.50
C ARG A 730 -21.96 34.11 1.81
N ARG A 731 -23.04 33.32 1.96
CA ARG A 731 -24.35 33.59 1.35
C ARG A 731 -25.21 34.59 2.13
N LYS A 732 -24.89 34.88 3.39
CA LYS A 732 -25.60 35.88 4.21
C LYS A 732 -24.65 37.02 4.59
N THR A 733 -24.75 38.14 3.90
CA THR A 733 -24.04 39.37 4.25
C THR A 733 -24.40 39.84 5.66
N GLY A 734 -23.49 39.66 6.63
CA GLY A 734 -23.41 40.50 7.83
C GLY A 734 -24.04 39.99 9.13
N GLY A 735 -23.71 38.77 9.60
CA GLY A 735 -24.02 38.36 10.98
C GLY A 735 -23.09 37.27 11.51
N LYS A 736 -22.76 37.31 12.82
CA LYS A 736 -22.06 36.22 13.53
C LYS A 736 -22.79 34.89 13.28
N ALA A 737 -22.06 33.78 13.13
CA ALA A 737 -22.71 32.47 13.02
C ALA A 737 -23.58 32.23 14.24
N ASP A 738 -24.87 32.02 13.97
CA ASP A 738 -25.79 31.51 14.97
C ASP A 738 -25.64 29.99 15.01
N LEU A 739 -25.49 29.42 16.20
CA LEU A 739 -25.37 27.97 16.43
C LEU A 739 -26.49 27.17 15.73
N ALA A 740 -27.66 27.80 15.60
CA ALA A 740 -28.81 27.31 14.87
C ALA A 740 -28.53 27.02 13.36
N SER A 741 -27.60 27.76 12.73
CA SER A 741 -27.22 27.56 11.33
C SER A 741 -26.32 26.34 11.13
N ALA A 742 -25.42 26.05 12.08
CA ALA A 742 -24.56 24.87 12.04
C ALA A 742 -25.34 23.59 12.41
N MET A 743 -26.29 23.68 13.34
CA MET A 743 -27.23 22.59 13.65
C MET A 743 -28.24 22.30 12.52
N ALA A 744 -28.43 23.24 11.59
CA ALA A 744 -29.29 23.07 10.42
C ALA A 744 -28.58 22.34 9.26
N SER A 745 -27.27 22.50 9.10
CA SER A 745 -26.47 21.83 8.06
C SER A 745 -26.00 20.43 8.46
N ALA A 746 -25.82 20.15 9.75
CA ALA A 746 -25.39 18.85 10.25
C ALA A 746 -26.47 18.19 11.13
N PRO A 747 -27.31 17.27 10.60
CA PRO A 747 -28.42 16.65 11.33
C PRO A 747 -28.02 15.94 12.63
N TRP A 748 -26.78 15.44 12.71
CA TRP A 748 -26.26 14.72 13.87
C TRP A 748 -25.95 15.63 15.08
N LEU A 749 -25.68 16.92 14.85
CA LEU A 749 -25.39 17.89 15.91
C LEU A 749 -26.58 18.08 16.88
N LYS A 750 -27.78 17.73 16.44
CA LYS A 750 -29.02 17.77 17.25
C LYS A 750 -29.03 16.77 18.40
N PHE A 751 -28.16 15.76 18.36
CA PHE A 751 -28.05 14.71 19.38
C PHE A 751 -26.91 14.97 20.38
N VAL A 752 -26.12 16.04 20.18
CA VAL A 752 -25.04 16.43 21.09
C VAL A 752 -25.63 17.23 22.27
N PRO A 753 -25.29 16.92 23.53
CA PRO A 753 -25.78 17.67 24.69
C PRO A 753 -25.38 19.14 24.62
N LEU A 754 -26.31 20.07 24.89
CA LEU A 754 -26.08 21.52 24.81
C LEU A 754 -24.80 22.02 25.53
N LYS A 755 -24.41 21.38 26.64
CA LYS A 755 -23.18 21.72 27.38
C LYS A 755 -21.87 21.32 26.67
N ALA A 756 -21.92 20.33 25.77
CA ALA A 756 -20.78 19.91 24.96
C ALA A 756 -20.67 20.72 23.65
N ILE A 757 -21.74 21.42 23.25
CA ILE A 757 -21.76 22.28 22.05
C ILE A 757 -20.87 23.53 22.23
N ASP A 758 -20.74 24.03 23.47
CA ASP A 758 -19.85 25.15 23.81
C ASP A 758 -18.36 24.80 23.60
N LEU A 759 -17.98 23.52 23.66
CA LEU A 759 -16.63 23.04 23.35
C LEU A 759 -16.36 23.03 21.83
N PHE A 760 -17.36 22.72 21.01
CA PHE A 760 -17.22 22.72 19.55
C PHE A 760 -17.26 24.14 18.96
N THR A 761 -17.95 25.09 19.60
CA THR A 761 -17.96 26.51 19.16
C THR A 761 -16.60 27.18 19.27
N ALA A 762 -15.75 26.75 20.21
CA ALA A 762 -14.36 27.20 20.28
C ALA A 762 -13.51 26.73 19.08
N GLU A 763 -13.79 25.55 18.53
CA GLU A 763 -13.16 25.02 17.30
C GLU A 763 -13.62 25.78 16.05
N PHE A 764 -14.92 26.12 15.94
CA PHE A 764 -15.45 26.92 14.82
C PHE A 764 -14.85 28.34 14.73
N ASP A 765 -14.35 28.88 15.85
CA ASP A 765 -13.70 30.20 15.93
C ASP A 765 -12.16 30.06 16.13
N ALA A 766 -11.59 28.86 15.93
CA ALA A 766 -10.17 28.62 16.13
C ALA A 766 -9.30 29.46 15.16
N PRO A 767 -8.20 30.08 15.64
CA PRO A 767 -7.32 30.90 14.80
C PRO A 767 -6.76 30.15 13.60
N SER A 768 -6.48 28.85 13.75
CA SER A 768 -5.99 27.95 12.70
C SER A 768 -6.93 27.90 11.49
N LEU A 769 -8.25 27.80 11.72
CA LEU A 769 -9.29 27.84 10.70
C LEU A 769 -9.42 29.20 10.01
N SER A 770 -9.25 30.30 10.76
CA SER A 770 -9.23 31.66 10.20
C SER A 770 -8.02 31.90 9.28
N THR A 771 -6.87 31.29 9.57
CA THR A 771 -5.69 31.30 8.68
C THR A 771 -5.96 30.50 7.40
N SER A 772 -6.62 29.35 7.48
CA SER A 772 -7.08 28.56 6.32
C SER A 772 -8.02 29.36 5.42
N GLU A 773 -8.94 30.15 6.01
CA GLU A 773 -9.84 31.06 5.29
C GLU A 773 -9.08 32.19 4.56
N SER A 774 -8.04 32.76 5.18
CA SER A 774 -7.23 33.83 4.56
C SER A 774 -6.45 33.34 3.33
N HIS A 775 -6.03 32.07 3.33
CA HIS A 775 -5.38 31.45 2.18
C HIS A 775 -6.34 31.22 1.01
N LEU A 776 -7.58 30.79 1.28
CA LEU A 776 -8.62 30.63 0.25
C LEU A 776 -9.01 31.97 -0.41
N GLN A 777 -8.96 33.09 0.32
CA GLN A 777 -9.22 34.43 -0.23
C GLN A 777 -8.14 34.89 -1.23
N SER A 778 -6.88 34.50 -1.02
CA SER A 778 -5.76 34.89 -1.91
C SER A 778 -5.78 34.19 -3.28
N THR A 779 -6.44 33.03 -3.38
CA THR A 779 -6.52 32.21 -4.61
C THR A 779 -7.75 32.51 -5.49
N GLY A 780 -8.62 33.44 -5.08
CA GLY A 780 -9.95 33.67 -5.67
C GLY A 780 -10.03 34.60 -6.88
N SER A 781 -8.96 34.80 -7.65
CA SER A 781 -8.96 35.66 -8.84
C SER A 781 -8.49 34.93 -10.10
N ILE A 782 -9.22 33.90 -10.55
CA ILE A 782 -9.33 33.58 -11.98
C ILE A 782 -10.77 33.10 -12.23
N ALA A 783 -11.45 33.80 -13.13
CA ALA A 783 -12.80 33.53 -13.61
C ALA A 783 -12.90 32.27 -14.48
#